data_AF-A0A9X4AQZ0-F1
#
_entry.id   AF-A0A9X4AQZ0-F1
#
_cell.length_a   1.000
_cell.length_b   1.000
_cell.length_c   1.000
_cell.angle_alpha   90.00
_cell.angle_beta   90.00
_cell.angle_gamma   90.00
#
_symmetry.space_group_name_H-M   'P 1'
#
loop_
_entity.id
_entity.type
_entity.pdbx_description
1 polymer ?
#
loop_
_entity_poly.entity_id
_entity_poly.type
_entity_poly.pdbx_seq_one_letter_code
_entity_poly.pdbx_strand_id
1 'polypeptide(L)'
;MSRIAIVFPPIRVSRDFIDYPYFADLGALQAAAVLRASGFEVDLVDALAMEGATLASHDDDPGYVQLGAPLDKVLARVSDESDAVLVAYTPFHRPPSRDDLLGKLLAGLAAHRPDRPLVLADLYQSGQHVVDVPSSEILAAYPEVSALIRYEAEGVLARVFSDLVRQGRPKEPFALVPEEPPRLDDLPLPAWDLVDLPAYFAFHEATIRGLGRPHWAFPIDGRSAPILTSRGCPYRCVHCSSNPTARKDGELVRPKTQRRYGPAYLDRLLGDLAARGVRRVHLLDELVNVNERHFDVVLDLLEKHDLRFEIPNGVRADYVLPRHVEAMKGRMTTLSVSAESGVQRVVDEVVDKQLDLGAIKEAAKRAHEVSLPMLVHFMIGLPGETKRDINGTLAFALDLFEETGAFPSVQFATPLPGTRLGAEAKKKGRALPVVNDWGPRFQQTPTIETDAFTAEDLRRFKWTFDQRIGASQGPKKVIMNVTYKCNNRCTFCATGTRTQFDGDVDRQRELLVKYRKLGVTLLDFDGGEPTLNPNLVRLVQFARRIGYERVNVTTNARMSSYEEFAKKLVHSGVTSILTSIHGPDAQTHAQNVGVAEAFDQTIAGVKNFVRLAPPGVELGANITITKSNHKKLHDVAALVFDLGLRWFNIQFLTPFGRATSSVCPDTSVAAKETMRVIDDFRDRMKIQVINLPFCFMPGYEEFLLGDMLKLERHMLFVNNEEVNLFEYLRERRVKKPVCATCPHEVFCGGFYELEDVPEPTWLIQPEDLVRPIAADVPRPFARH
;
A
#
# COMPACT_ATOMS: atom_id res chain seq x y z
N MET A 1 -25.58 28.91 -39.31
CA MET A 1 -25.69 27.72 -38.43
C MET A 1 -25.55 28.22 -37.01
N SER A 2 -26.26 27.64 -36.06
CA SER A 2 -26.13 28.04 -34.65
C SER A 2 -24.84 27.48 -34.06
N ARG A 3 -24.19 28.27 -33.22
CA ARG A 3 -22.88 27.96 -32.65
C ARG A 3 -22.99 27.55 -31.20
N ILE A 4 -22.40 26.43 -30.82
CA ILE A 4 -22.41 25.93 -29.44
C ILE A 4 -20.97 25.82 -28.93
N ALA A 5 -20.69 26.44 -27.79
CA ALA A 5 -19.43 26.21 -27.09
C ALA A 5 -19.58 25.06 -26.10
N ILE A 6 -18.61 24.14 -26.09
CA ILE A 6 -18.50 23.08 -25.10
C ILE A 6 -17.23 23.32 -24.30
N VAL A 7 -17.37 23.39 -22.97
CA VAL A 7 -16.28 23.70 -22.05
C VAL A 7 -16.03 22.50 -21.16
N PHE A 8 -14.81 21.95 -21.22
CA PHE A 8 -14.29 21.06 -20.19
C PHE A 8 -13.43 21.90 -19.23
N PRO A 9 -13.88 22.11 -17.98
CA PRO A 9 -13.26 23.05 -17.04
C PRO A 9 -11.95 22.49 -16.44
N PRO A 10 -11.10 23.36 -15.87
CA PRO A 10 -9.99 22.92 -15.03
C PRO A 10 -10.53 22.24 -13.76
N ILE A 11 -9.82 21.22 -13.29
CA ILE A 11 -10.27 20.37 -12.18
C ILE A 11 -9.34 20.57 -10.98
N ARG A 12 -9.89 20.62 -9.77
CA ARG A 12 -9.12 20.53 -8.53
C ARG A 12 -9.23 19.13 -7.94
N VAL A 13 -8.09 18.51 -7.64
CA VAL A 13 -8.01 17.18 -7.03
C VAL A 13 -7.03 17.20 -5.85
N SER A 14 -7.18 16.28 -4.89
CA SER A 14 -6.15 16.05 -3.87
C SER A 14 -4.79 15.78 -4.53
N ARG A 15 -3.67 16.09 -3.89
CA ARG A 15 -2.32 15.71 -4.36
C ARG A 15 -2.05 14.20 -4.26
N ASP A 16 -2.71 13.52 -3.32
CA ASP A 16 -2.57 12.09 -3.04
C ASP A 16 -3.65 11.23 -3.72
N PHE A 17 -4.33 11.79 -4.72
CA PHE A 17 -5.36 11.10 -5.47
C PHE A 17 -4.85 9.89 -6.28
N ILE A 18 -5.80 9.03 -6.63
CA ILE A 18 -5.60 7.74 -7.32
C ILE A 18 -5.05 7.96 -8.74
N ASP A 19 -4.19 7.04 -9.20
CA ASP A 19 -3.69 6.91 -10.58
C ASP A 19 -4.81 6.54 -11.59
N TYR A 20 -5.87 7.35 -11.64
CA TYR A 20 -6.96 7.26 -12.61
C TYR A 20 -6.71 8.27 -13.74
N PRO A 21 -7.05 8.00 -15.01
CA PRO A 21 -6.90 8.99 -16.08
C PRO A 21 -7.94 10.12 -15.94
N TYR A 22 -7.59 11.17 -15.20
CA TYR A 22 -8.41 12.37 -14.92
C TYR A 22 -8.60 13.29 -16.13
N PHE A 23 -7.90 13.03 -17.22
CA PHE A 23 -8.01 13.70 -18.52
C PHE A 23 -8.97 12.96 -19.47
N ALA A 24 -9.97 12.29 -18.90
CA ALA A 24 -11.05 11.66 -19.64
C ALA A 24 -12.17 12.66 -19.94
N ASP A 25 -11.94 13.52 -20.94
CA ASP A 25 -12.94 14.46 -21.48
C ASP A 25 -13.87 13.80 -22.52
N LEU A 26 -13.88 12.47 -22.61
CA LEU A 26 -14.63 11.68 -23.61
C LEU A 26 -16.11 12.08 -23.75
N GLY A 27 -16.77 12.43 -22.64
CA GLY A 27 -18.13 12.93 -22.64
C GLY A 27 -18.28 14.22 -23.45
N ALA A 28 -17.37 15.19 -23.25
CA ALA A 28 -17.34 16.45 -23.98
C ALA A 28 -17.01 16.25 -25.47
N LEU A 29 -16.04 15.39 -25.78
CA LEU A 29 -15.67 15.03 -27.16
C LEU A 29 -16.82 14.37 -27.92
N GLN A 30 -17.55 13.47 -27.26
CA GLN A 30 -18.71 12.81 -27.86
C GLN A 30 -19.87 13.80 -28.04
N ALA A 31 -20.12 14.67 -27.06
CA ALA A 31 -21.13 15.72 -27.17
C ALA A 31 -20.84 16.66 -28.35
N ALA A 32 -19.57 17.06 -28.52
CA ALA A 32 -19.11 17.86 -29.65
C ALA A 32 -19.40 17.18 -30.99
N ALA A 33 -19.04 15.89 -31.10
CA ALA A 33 -19.27 15.10 -32.29
C ALA A 33 -20.77 14.97 -32.64
N VAL A 34 -21.62 14.72 -31.64
CA VAL A 34 -23.07 14.58 -31.80
C VAL A 34 -23.73 15.88 -32.25
N LEU A 35 -23.37 17.01 -31.63
CA LEU A 35 -23.92 18.31 -32.03
C LEU A 35 -23.45 18.71 -33.43
N ARG A 36 -22.18 18.48 -33.76
CA ARG A 36 -21.65 18.72 -35.12
C ARG A 36 -22.35 17.87 -36.18
N ALA A 37 -22.55 16.57 -35.90
CA ALA A 37 -23.29 15.67 -36.78
C ALA A 37 -24.77 16.08 -36.96
N SER A 38 -25.31 16.85 -36.01
CA SER A 38 -26.69 17.37 -36.04
C SER A 38 -26.80 18.76 -36.71
N GLY A 39 -25.71 19.30 -37.26
CA GLY A 39 -25.72 20.55 -38.04
C GLY A 39 -25.35 21.83 -37.26
N PHE A 40 -24.88 21.71 -36.01
CA PHE A 40 -24.35 22.83 -35.24
C PHE A 40 -22.88 23.11 -35.57
N GLU A 41 -22.48 24.38 -35.50
CA GLU A 41 -21.07 24.74 -35.37
C GLU A 41 -20.65 24.56 -33.91
N VAL A 42 -19.52 23.89 -33.66
CA VAL A 42 -19.08 23.54 -32.30
C VAL A 42 -17.68 24.06 -32.03
N ASP A 43 -17.56 24.84 -30.95
CA ASP A 43 -16.28 25.28 -30.39
C ASP A 43 -15.99 24.46 -29.13
N LEU A 44 -14.92 23.64 -29.14
CA LEU A 44 -14.47 22.91 -27.96
C LEU A 44 -13.40 23.73 -27.21
N VAL A 45 -13.63 23.95 -25.92
CA VAL A 45 -12.69 24.61 -24.99
C VAL A 45 -12.36 23.61 -23.89
N ASP A 46 -11.32 22.81 -24.11
CA ASP A 46 -10.84 21.84 -23.14
C ASP A 46 -9.65 22.39 -22.35
N ALA A 47 -9.86 22.67 -21.06
CA ALA A 47 -8.81 23.18 -20.18
C ALA A 47 -7.60 22.23 -20.08
N LEU A 48 -7.74 20.94 -20.38
CA LEU A 48 -6.66 19.97 -20.34
C LEU A 48 -5.85 19.91 -21.64
N ALA A 49 -6.35 20.52 -22.72
CA ALA A 49 -5.73 20.58 -24.03
C ALA A 49 -5.51 22.03 -24.51
N MET A 50 -5.22 22.94 -23.59
CA MET A 50 -4.97 24.36 -23.88
C MET A 50 -3.53 24.77 -23.57
N GLU A 51 -3.04 25.81 -24.23
CA GLU A 51 -1.74 26.41 -23.91
C GLU A 51 -1.69 26.90 -22.45
N GLY A 52 -0.70 26.42 -21.70
CA GLY A 52 -0.56 26.69 -20.27
C GLY A 52 -1.34 25.72 -19.37
N ALA A 53 -1.98 24.69 -19.93
CA ALA A 53 -2.48 23.56 -19.16
C ALA A 53 -1.32 22.89 -18.40
N THR A 54 -1.47 22.75 -17.09
CA THR A 54 -0.43 22.22 -16.23
C THR A 54 -1.00 21.64 -14.94
N LEU A 55 -0.12 21.16 -14.08
CA LEU A 55 -0.41 20.92 -12.66
C LEU A 55 0.07 22.14 -11.87
N ALA A 56 -0.88 22.93 -11.37
CA ALA A 56 -0.59 24.07 -10.51
C ALA A 56 -0.79 23.70 -9.04
N SER A 57 0.18 24.06 -8.19
CA SER A 57 0.01 23.99 -6.73
C SER A 57 -0.80 25.20 -6.28
N HIS A 58 -1.71 25.01 -5.32
CA HIS A 58 -2.49 26.11 -4.76
C HIS A 58 -1.84 26.57 -3.45
N ASP A 59 -1.40 27.83 -3.37
CA ASP A 59 -0.63 28.34 -2.22
C ASP A 59 -1.40 28.24 -0.90
N ASP A 60 -2.74 28.37 -0.95
CA ASP A 60 -3.62 28.32 0.23
C ASP A 60 -3.98 26.90 0.70
N ASP A 61 -3.73 25.85 -0.09
CA ASP A 61 -4.07 24.47 0.26
C ASP A 61 -3.09 23.46 -0.37
N PRO A 62 -1.99 23.15 0.33
CA PRO A 62 -0.95 22.26 -0.17
C PRO A 62 -1.44 20.81 -0.39
N GLY A 63 -2.63 20.46 0.12
CA GLY A 63 -3.25 19.14 -0.07
C GLY A 63 -3.90 18.93 -1.44
N TYR A 64 -4.02 19.98 -2.27
CA TYR A 64 -4.69 19.91 -3.57
C TYR A 64 -3.83 20.50 -4.70
N VAL A 65 -4.14 20.04 -5.91
CA VAL A 65 -3.56 20.54 -7.15
C VAL A 65 -4.68 20.89 -8.14
N GLN A 66 -4.46 21.92 -8.94
CA GLN A 66 -5.32 22.25 -10.07
C GLN A 66 -4.72 21.68 -11.35
N LEU A 67 -5.56 21.04 -12.16
CA LEU A 67 -5.23 20.43 -13.43
C LEU A 67 -5.89 21.22 -14.56
N GLY A 68 -5.12 21.54 -15.60
CA GLY A 68 -5.58 22.26 -16.78
C GLY A 68 -5.16 23.74 -16.79
N ALA A 69 -5.64 24.45 -17.80
CA ALA A 69 -5.31 25.86 -18.03
C ALA A 69 -5.93 26.77 -16.96
N PRO A 70 -5.32 27.95 -16.70
CA PRO A 70 -5.89 28.98 -15.83
C PRO A 70 -7.31 29.37 -16.24
N LEU A 71 -8.18 29.59 -15.25
CA LEU A 71 -9.60 29.84 -15.45
C LEU A 71 -9.88 31.08 -16.35
N ASP A 72 -9.09 32.13 -16.19
CA ASP A 72 -9.17 33.36 -17.01
C ASP A 72 -8.92 33.08 -18.50
N LYS A 73 -7.95 32.20 -18.81
CA LYS A 73 -7.69 31.77 -20.19
C LYS A 73 -8.84 30.93 -20.74
N VAL A 74 -9.41 30.05 -19.92
CA VAL A 74 -10.57 29.24 -20.31
C VAL A 74 -11.75 30.15 -20.65
N LEU A 75 -12.08 31.12 -19.78
CA LEU A 75 -13.15 32.10 -20.00
C LEU A 75 -12.93 32.90 -21.29
N ALA A 76 -11.72 33.41 -21.51
CA ALA A 76 -11.37 34.19 -22.69
C ALA A 76 -11.46 33.39 -24.00
N ARG A 77 -11.33 32.06 -23.95
CA ARG A 77 -11.38 31.19 -25.13
C ARG A 77 -12.80 30.83 -25.58
N VAL A 78 -13.79 30.96 -24.69
CA VAL A 78 -15.20 30.72 -25.03
C VAL A 78 -15.72 31.87 -25.89
N SER A 79 -16.17 31.57 -27.10
CA SER A 79 -16.62 32.57 -28.08
C SER A 79 -17.84 33.37 -27.63
N ASP A 80 -17.82 34.69 -27.84
CA ASP A 80 -18.97 35.57 -27.62
C ASP A 80 -20.11 35.35 -28.61
N GLU A 81 -19.81 34.72 -29.75
CA GLU A 81 -20.77 34.42 -30.82
C GLU A 81 -21.54 33.11 -30.56
N SER A 82 -21.22 32.36 -29.50
CA SER A 82 -21.92 31.13 -29.17
C SER A 82 -23.36 31.40 -28.73
N ASP A 83 -24.32 30.74 -29.37
CA ASP A 83 -25.74 30.84 -29.07
C ASP A 83 -26.12 30.15 -27.74
N ALA A 84 -25.35 29.15 -27.33
CA ALA A 84 -25.46 28.47 -26.05
C ALA A 84 -24.11 27.88 -25.62
N VAL A 85 -23.94 27.64 -24.31
CA VAL A 85 -22.72 27.03 -23.75
C VAL A 85 -23.08 25.77 -22.97
N LEU A 86 -22.37 24.67 -23.24
CA LEU A 86 -22.38 23.45 -22.43
C LEU A 86 -21.12 23.39 -21.58
N VAL A 87 -21.25 23.19 -20.28
CA VAL A 87 -20.12 22.96 -19.37
C VAL A 87 -20.19 21.52 -18.84
N ALA A 88 -19.14 20.75 -19.10
CA ALA A 88 -19.00 19.38 -18.62
C ALA A 88 -18.46 19.37 -17.19
N TYR A 89 -19.19 18.83 -16.22
CA TYR A 89 -18.68 18.63 -14.86
C TYR A 89 -18.42 17.16 -14.59
N THR A 90 -17.64 16.90 -13.54
CA THR A 90 -17.17 15.57 -13.15
C THR A 90 -17.39 15.37 -11.65
N PRO A 91 -17.26 14.14 -11.11
CA PRO A 91 -17.28 13.92 -9.67
C PRO A 91 -16.28 14.76 -8.87
N PHE A 92 -15.16 15.17 -9.51
CA PHE A 92 -14.14 16.02 -8.90
C PHE A 92 -14.59 17.47 -8.70
N HIS A 93 -15.68 17.89 -9.34
CA HIS A 93 -16.38 19.14 -9.04
C HIS A 93 -17.41 19.00 -7.91
N ARG A 94 -17.34 17.88 -7.17
CA ARG A 94 -17.96 17.70 -5.85
C ARG A 94 -19.48 17.94 -5.81
N PRO A 95 -20.28 17.46 -6.77
CA PRO A 95 -21.73 17.56 -6.67
C PRO A 95 -22.25 16.86 -5.40
N PRO A 96 -23.32 17.36 -4.76
CA PRO A 96 -24.12 18.53 -5.14
C PRO A 96 -23.54 19.84 -4.59
N SER A 97 -22.41 19.81 -3.89
CA SER A 97 -21.79 21.03 -3.38
C SER A 97 -21.30 21.92 -4.52
N ARG A 98 -21.32 23.23 -4.27
CA ARG A 98 -20.77 24.22 -5.20
C ARG A 98 -19.25 24.17 -5.14
N ASP A 99 -18.63 23.78 -6.24
CA ASP A 99 -17.18 23.85 -6.42
C ASP A 99 -16.75 25.27 -6.75
N ASP A 100 -15.63 25.71 -6.17
CA ASP A 100 -15.14 27.08 -6.33
C ASP A 100 -14.71 27.41 -7.76
N LEU A 101 -14.01 26.48 -8.45
CA LEU A 101 -13.53 26.72 -9.82
C LEU A 101 -14.69 26.67 -10.80
N LEU A 102 -15.54 25.65 -10.72
CA LEU A 102 -16.73 25.53 -11.56
C LEU A 102 -17.71 26.68 -11.32
N GLY A 103 -17.93 27.05 -10.06
CA GLY A 103 -18.78 28.18 -9.69
C GLY A 103 -18.27 29.50 -10.27
N LYS A 104 -16.96 29.78 -10.18
CA LYS A 104 -16.36 30.97 -10.79
C LYS A 104 -16.45 30.95 -12.32
N LEU A 105 -16.25 29.79 -12.95
CA LEU A 105 -16.42 29.63 -14.40
C LEU A 105 -17.86 29.97 -14.82
N LEU A 106 -18.85 29.35 -14.18
CA LEU A 106 -20.26 29.55 -14.52
C LEU A 106 -20.71 30.99 -14.27
N ALA A 107 -20.28 31.61 -13.16
CA ALA A 107 -20.53 33.03 -12.89
C ALA A 107 -19.89 33.94 -13.94
N GLY A 108 -18.65 33.65 -14.35
CA GLY A 108 -17.96 34.37 -15.41
C GLY A 108 -18.71 34.27 -16.74
N LEU A 109 -19.10 33.07 -17.15
CA LEU A 109 -19.86 32.84 -18.38
C LEU A 109 -21.22 33.55 -18.36
N ALA A 110 -21.95 33.46 -17.24
CA ALA A 110 -23.25 34.11 -17.07
C ALA A 110 -23.15 35.65 -17.07
N ALA A 111 -22.08 36.22 -16.50
CA ALA A 111 -21.86 37.67 -16.49
C ALA A 111 -21.60 38.25 -17.89
N HIS A 112 -20.87 37.52 -18.73
CA HIS A 112 -20.61 37.93 -20.12
C HIS A 112 -21.81 37.69 -21.04
N ARG A 113 -22.69 36.72 -20.70
CA ARG A 113 -23.79 36.27 -21.57
C ARG A 113 -25.09 36.02 -20.79
N PRO A 114 -25.69 37.03 -20.14
CA PRO A 114 -26.81 36.84 -19.23
C PRO A 114 -28.04 36.23 -19.91
N ASP A 115 -28.30 36.56 -21.18
CA ASP A 115 -29.49 36.13 -21.94
C ASP A 115 -29.31 34.80 -22.69
N ARG A 116 -28.11 34.22 -22.67
CA ARG A 116 -27.81 32.99 -23.41
C ARG A 116 -27.94 31.75 -22.51
N PRO A 117 -28.47 30.62 -23.04
CA PRO A 117 -28.56 29.37 -22.29
C PRO A 117 -27.18 28.87 -21.85
N LEU A 118 -27.08 28.54 -20.56
CA LEU A 118 -25.92 27.87 -19.96
C LEU A 118 -26.35 26.49 -19.47
N VAL A 119 -25.82 25.43 -20.07
CA VAL A 119 -26.17 24.05 -19.78
C VAL A 119 -25.04 23.42 -18.98
N LEU A 120 -25.36 22.81 -17.85
CA LEU A 120 -24.43 21.99 -17.07
C LEU A 120 -24.72 20.52 -17.37
N ALA A 121 -23.69 19.70 -17.59
CA ALA A 121 -23.88 18.27 -17.82
C ALA A 121 -22.76 17.41 -17.23
N ASP A 122 -23.10 16.26 -16.65
CA ASP A 122 -22.08 15.29 -16.19
C ASP A 122 -21.48 14.51 -17.37
N LEU A 123 -22.19 14.48 -18.51
CA LEU A 123 -21.85 13.75 -19.73
C LEU A 123 -21.33 12.34 -19.43
N TYR A 124 -21.92 11.67 -18.44
CA TYR A 124 -21.40 10.39 -17.98
C TYR A 124 -21.30 9.42 -19.15
N GLN A 125 -20.10 8.89 -19.30
CA GLN A 125 -19.85 7.71 -20.07
C GLN A 125 -19.31 6.65 -19.13
N SER A 126 -19.70 5.40 -19.38
CA SER A 126 -19.28 4.24 -18.60
C SER A 126 -17.80 4.30 -18.27
N GLY A 127 -17.42 3.86 -17.08
CA GLY A 127 -16.03 3.83 -16.65
C GLY A 127 -15.68 4.87 -15.62
N GLN A 128 -16.38 6.00 -15.67
CA GLN A 128 -16.27 7.06 -14.70
C GLN A 128 -17.13 6.78 -13.47
N HIS A 129 -16.69 7.25 -12.30
CA HIS A 129 -17.57 7.29 -11.15
C HIS A 129 -18.71 8.27 -11.39
N VAL A 130 -19.87 7.98 -10.81
CA VAL A 130 -21.03 8.88 -10.82
C VAL A 130 -21.43 9.13 -9.40
N VAL A 131 -21.61 10.40 -9.06
CA VAL A 131 -22.22 10.83 -7.81
C VAL A 131 -23.69 11.07 -8.09
N ASP A 132 -24.53 10.10 -7.72
CA ASP A 132 -25.96 10.20 -7.96
C ASP A 132 -26.68 10.85 -6.77
N VAL A 133 -27.06 12.11 -6.97
CA VAL A 133 -27.76 12.97 -6.01
C VAL A 133 -28.92 13.67 -6.71
N PRO A 134 -29.95 14.15 -5.97
CA PRO A 134 -31.09 14.82 -6.58
C PRO A 134 -30.68 16.01 -7.45
N SER A 135 -31.18 16.07 -8.68
CA SER A 135 -30.88 17.15 -9.63
C SER A 135 -31.22 18.54 -9.08
N SER A 136 -32.23 18.64 -8.21
CA SER A 136 -32.61 19.87 -7.53
C SER A 136 -31.51 20.42 -6.62
N GLU A 137 -30.73 19.55 -5.99
CA GLU A 137 -29.62 19.98 -5.11
C GLU A 137 -28.48 20.57 -5.94
N ILE A 138 -28.17 19.97 -7.11
CA ILE A 138 -27.17 20.49 -8.04
C ILE A 138 -27.62 21.84 -8.61
N LEU A 139 -28.87 21.95 -9.08
CA LEU A 139 -29.42 23.20 -9.60
C LEU A 139 -29.41 24.31 -8.54
N ALA A 140 -29.69 23.98 -7.28
CA ALA A 140 -29.63 24.94 -6.18
C ALA A 140 -28.19 25.46 -5.91
N ALA A 141 -27.17 24.61 -6.10
CA ALA A 141 -25.78 24.98 -5.94
C ALA A 141 -25.21 25.83 -7.10
N TYR A 142 -25.85 25.76 -8.28
CA TYR A 142 -25.43 26.44 -9.51
C TYR A 142 -26.58 27.24 -10.13
N PRO A 143 -27.04 28.34 -9.48
CA PRO A 143 -28.16 29.15 -9.97
C PRO A 143 -27.92 29.82 -11.33
N GLU A 144 -26.67 29.85 -11.80
CA GLU A 144 -26.30 30.40 -13.10
C GLU A 144 -26.79 29.56 -14.28
N VAL A 145 -27.07 28.28 -14.06
CA VAL A 145 -27.36 27.32 -15.15
C VAL A 145 -28.84 27.37 -15.52
N SER A 146 -29.10 27.22 -16.81
CA SER A 146 -30.45 27.20 -17.39
C SER A 146 -31.00 25.79 -17.53
N ALA A 147 -30.12 24.80 -17.68
CA ALA A 147 -30.50 23.40 -17.74
C ALA A 147 -29.39 22.51 -17.16
N LEU A 148 -29.78 21.39 -16.57
CA LEU A 148 -28.90 20.32 -16.14
C LEU A 148 -29.21 19.05 -16.94
N ILE A 149 -28.23 18.48 -17.64
CA ILE A 149 -28.39 17.19 -18.32
C ILE A 149 -27.54 16.15 -17.60
N ARG A 150 -28.16 15.03 -17.19
CA ARG A 150 -27.46 13.96 -16.48
C ARG A 150 -27.33 12.71 -17.33
N TYR A 151 -26.31 11.92 -17.02
CA TYR A 151 -26.00 10.63 -17.63
C TYR A 151 -25.57 10.70 -19.11
N GLU A 152 -25.91 9.66 -19.88
CA GLU A 152 -25.61 9.56 -21.32
C GLU A 152 -26.48 10.51 -22.14
N ALA A 153 -25.99 11.74 -22.33
CA ALA A 153 -26.73 12.84 -22.93
C ALA A 153 -26.92 12.75 -24.46
N GLU A 154 -26.18 11.88 -25.17
CA GLU A 154 -26.04 11.94 -26.62
C GLU A 154 -27.38 11.91 -27.38
N GLY A 155 -28.34 11.12 -26.90
CA GLY A 155 -29.66 10.97 -27.53
C GLY A 155 -30.56 12.21 -27.43
N VAL A 156 -30.25 13.17 -26.56
CA VAL A 156 -31.10 14.35 -26.32
C VAL A 156 -30.44 15.69 -26.69
N LEU A 157 -29.11 15.72 -26.87
CA LEU A 157 -28.35 16.96 -27.10
C LEU A 157 -28.92 17.78 -28.26
N ALA A 158 -29.09 17.18 -29.44
CA ALA A 158 -29.52 17.89 -30.64
C ALA A 158 -30.88 18.60 -30.44
N ARG A 159 -31.85 17.89 -29.84
CA ARG A 159 -33.19 18.45 -29.55
C ARG A 159 -33.10 19.58 -28.53
N VAL A 160 -32.43 19.34 -27.40
CA VAL A 160 -32.33 20.32 -26.31
C VAL A 160 -31.65 21.60 -26.77
N PHE A 161 -30.53 21.51 -27.51
CA PHE A 161 -29.85 22.70 -28.01
C PHE A 161 -30.65 23.41 -29.12
N SER A 162 -31.35 22.69 -29.99
CA SER A 162 -32.26 23.32 -30.97
C SER A 162 -33.35 24.14 -30.28
N ASP A 163 -33.93 23.61 -29.20
CA ASP A 163 -34.94 24.31 -28.42
C ASP A 163 -34.38 25.52 -27.67
N LEU A 164 -33.25 25.35 -26.98
CA LEU A 164 -32.59 26.43 -26.23
C LEU A 164 -32.12 27.58 -27.13
N VAL A 165 -31.54 27.28 -28.28
CA VAL A 165 -31.12 28.31 -29.25
C VAL A 165 -32.33 29.09 -29.78
N ARG A 166 -33.45 28.39 -30.05
CA ARG A 166 -34.68 29.02 -30.55
C ARG A 166 -35.40 29.85 -29.50
N GLN A 167 -35.45 29.37 -28.26
CA GLN A 167 -36.24 29.98 -27.18
C GLN A 167 -35.44 30.96 -26.31
N GLY A 168 -34.11 30.92 -26.40
CA GLY A 168 -33.22 31.65 -25.49
C GLY A 168 -33.18 31.03 -24.10
N ARG A 169 -32.63 31.78 -23.14
CA ARG A 169 -32.51 31.32 -21.75
C ARG A 169 -33.90 31.10 -21.12
N PRO A 170 -34.23 29.89 -20.62
CA PRO A 170 -35.48 29.64 -19.91
C PRO A 170 -35.56 30.45 -18.61
N LYS A 171 -36.78 30.82 -18.22
CA LYS A 171 -37.05 31.57 -16.97
C LYS A 171 -36.77 30.74 -15.72
N GLU A 172 -37.16 29.47 -15.75
CA GLU A 172 -36.93 28.52 -14.67
C GLU A 172 -35.97 27.43 -15.15
N PRO A 173 -34.93 27.09 -14.37
CA PRO A 173 -34.02 26.02 -14.74
C PRO A 173 -34.71 24.66 -14.67
N PHE A 174 -34.32 23.75 -15.56
CA PHE A 174 -34.84 22.38 -15.57
C PHE A 174 -33.73 21.34 -15.59
N ALA A 175 -34.04 20.13 -15.11
CA ALA A 175 -33.14 18.99 -15.21
C ALA A 175 -33.71 17.95 -16.19
N LEU A 176 -32.83 17.34 -16.98
CA LEU A 176 -33.17 16.28 -17.93
C LEU A 176 -32.31 15.04 -17.68
N VAL A 177 -32.99 13.90 -17.59
CA VAL A 177 -32.38 12.57 -17.60
C VAL A 177 -32.87 11.86 -18.86
N PRO A 178 -31.98 11.47 -19.78
CA PRO A 178 -32.34 10.68 -20.96
C PRO A 178 -33.02 9.36 -20.58
N GLU A 179 -34.13 9.05 -21.23
CA GLU A 179 -34.93 7.85 -20.94
C GLU A 179 -34.25 6.57 -21.46
N GLU A 180 -33.74 6.63 -22.69
CA GLU A 180 -33.09 5.54 -23.38
C GLU A 180 -31.66 5.91 -23.77
N PRO A 181 -30.68 5.02 -23.55
CA PRO A 181 -29.32 5.29 -23.93
C PRO A 181 -29.10 5.02 -25.43
N PRO A 182 -28.18 5.74 -26.10
CA PRO A 182 -27.99 5.64 -27.55
C PRO A 182 -27.50 4.25 -27.99
N ARG A 183 -27.75 3.88 -29.24
CA ARG A 183 -27.03 2.76 -29.87
C ARG A 183 -25.61 3.21 -30.20
N LEU A 184 -24.62 2.48 -29.66
CA LEU A 184 -23.22 2.91 -29.70
C LEU A 184 -22.66 3.06 -31.11
N ASP A 185 -23.01 2.14 -32.03
CA ASP A 185 -22.55 2.19 -33.42
C ASP A 185 -23.12 3.35 -34.25
N ASP A 186 -24.22 3.96 -33.78
CA ASP A 186 -24.87 5.08 -34.46
C ASP A 186 -24.29 6.42 -34.03
N LEU A 187 -23.43 6.44 -33.00
CA LEU A 187 -22.72 7.64 -32.57
C LEU A 187 -21.63 8.02 -33.59
N PRO A 188 -21.36 9.32 -33.80
CA PRO A 188 -20.16 9.75 -34.52
C PRO A 188 -18.91 9.47 -33.68
N LEU A 189 -17.75 9.35 -34.32
CA LEU A 189 -16.47 9.26 -33.61
C LEU A 189 -16.30 10.50 -32.69
N PRO A 190 -15.77 10.35 -31.47
CA PRO A 190 -15.46 11.48 -30.59
C PRO A 190 -14.59 12.51 -31.33
N ALA A 191 -14.86 13.80 -31.10
CA ALA A 191 -14.26 14.89 -31.87
C ALA A 191 -12.80 15.20 -31.47
N TRP A 192 -11.93 14.20 -31.48
CA TRP A 192 -10.48 14.33 -31.25
C TRP A 192 -9.79 15.28 -32.24
N ASP A 193 -10.45 15.60 -33.36
CA ASP A 193 -9.99 16.61 -34.31
C ASP A 193 -10.14 18.05 -33.81
N LEU A 194 -10.95 18.28 -32.78
CA LEU A 194 -11.10 19.60 -32.14
C LEU A 194 -10.13 19.80 -30.96
N VAL A 195 -9.38 18.77 -30.57
CA VAL A 195 -8.42 18.80 -29.46
C VAL A 195 -7.04 19.23 -29.97
N ASP A 196 -6.42 20.21 -29.31
CA ASP A 196 -5.00 20.51 -29.51
C ASP A 196 -4.15 19.41 -28.86
N LEU A 197 -3.91 18.34 -29.60
CA LEU A 197 -3.16 17.17 -29.13
C LEU A 197 -1.73 17.51 -28.67
N PRO A 198 -0.96 18.38 -29.37
CA PRO A 198 0.31 18.86 -28.84
C PRO A 198 0.21 19.47 -27.43
N ALA A 199 -0.78 20.33 -27.18
CA ALA A 199 -1.00 20.91 -25.85
C ALA A 199 -1.43 19.86 -24.82
N TYR A 200 -2.34 18.96 -25.20
CA TYR A 200 -2.81 17.84 -24.37
C TYR A 200 -1.66 16.91 -23.94
N PHE A 201 -0.80 16.53 -24.88
CA PHE A 201 0.37 15.70 -24.63
C PHE A 201 1.41 16.40 -23.75
N ALA A 202 1.65 17.70 -23.97
CA ALA A 202 2.51 18.49 -23.10
C ALA A 202 1.95 18.60 -21.67
N PHE A 203 0.63 18.71 -21.52
CA PHE A 203 -0.04 18.68 -20.22
C PHE A 203 0.17 17.36 -19.48
N HIS A 204 0.05 16.21 -20.16
CA HIS A 204 0.34 14.91 -19.56
C HIS A 204 1.77 14.84 -19.02
N GLU A 205 2.76 15.21 -19.83
CA GLU A 205 4.17 15.23 -19.41
C GLU A 205 4.42 16.18 -18.23
N ALA A 206 3.82 17.37 -18.27
CA ALA A 206 3.92 18.33 -17.17
C ALA A 206 3.33 17.79 -15.88
N THR A 207 2.19 17.09 -15.95
CA THR A 207 1.51 16.54 -14.78
C THR A 207 2.31 15.41 -14.14
N ILE A 208 2.84 14.48 -14.95
CA ILE A 208 3.70 13.38 -14.47
C ILE A 208 4.93 13.93 -13.76
N ARG A 209 5.59 14.92 -14.37
CA ARG A 209 6.76 15.59 -13.78
C ARG A 209 6.39 16.35 -12.48
N GLY A 210 5.24 17.02 -12.46
CA GLY A 210 4.79 17.83 -11.32
C GLY A 210 4.39 17.01 -10.09
N LEU A 211 3.89 15.78 -10.28
CA LEU A 211 3.54 14.87 -9.17
C LEU A 211 4.77 14.20 -8.54
N GLY A 212 5.88 14.05 -9.29
CA GLY A 212 7.14 13.51 -8.76
C GLY A 212 7.08 12.03 -8.34
N ARG A 213 6.11 11.26 -8.85
CA ARG A 213 5.96 9.82 -8.53
C ARG A 213 6.88 8.98 -9.44
N PRO A 214 7.74 8.10 -8.89
CA PRO A 214 8.70 7.33 -9.68
C PRO A 214 8.06 6.20 -10.51
N HIS A 215 6.90 5.69 -10.10
CA HIS A 215 6.19 4.60 -10.77
C HIS A 215 4.68 4.80 -10.73
N TRP A 216 4.00 4.40 -11.81
CA TRP A 216 2.54 4.42 -11.96
C TRP A 216 2.07 3.01 -12.33
N ALA A 217 1.00 2.52 -11.70
CA ALA A 217 0.43 1.21 -12.04
C ALA A 217 -0.10 1.20 -13.49
N PHE A 218 -0.67 2.32 -13.92
CA PHE A 218 -1.20 2.56 -15.27
C PHE A 218 -0.53 3.80 -15.85
N PRO A 219 0.57 3.65 -16.60
CA PRO A 219 1.31 4.79 -17.10
C PRO A 219 0.50 5.67 -18.04
N ILE A 220 0.59 6.95 -17.77
CA ILE A 220 0.14 8.03 -18.63
C ILE A 220 1.41 8.59 -19.25
N ASP A 221 1.42 8.79 -20.56
CA ASP A 221 2.53 9.44 -21.24
C ASP A 221 2.01 10.52 -22.19
N GLY A 222 2.93 11.33 -22.74
CA GLY A 222 2.64 12.37 -23.72
C GLY A 222 2.14 11.84 -25.07
N ARG A 223 1.63 10.61 -25.15
CA ARG A 223 0.99 10.00 -26.33
C ARG A 223 -0.16 9.06 -25.94
N SER A 224 -0.77 9.30 -24.79
CA SER A 224 -1.88 8.49 -24.27
C SER A 224 -3.23 9.15 -24.56
N ALA A 225 -4.27 8.35 -24.86
CA ALA A 225 -5.65 8.83 -24.97
C ALA A 225 -6.66 7.85 -24.32
N PRO A 226 -7.68 8.33 -23.59
CA PRO A 226 -8.75 7.48 -23.06
C PRO A 226 -9.68 7.02 -24.19
N ILE A 227 -10.23 5.80 -24.08
CA ILE A 227 -11.29 5.30 -24.96
C ILE A 227 -12.30 4.42 -24.19
N LEU A 228 -13.43 4.13 -24.84
CA LEU A 228 -14.39 3.13 -24.41
C LEU A 228 -14.66 2.13 -25.54
N THR A 229 -14.63 0.84 -25.23
CA THR A 229 -15.00 -0.22 -26.18
C THR A 229 -16.40 -0.78 -25.92
N SER A 230 -16.89 -0.55 -24.71
CA SER A 230 -18.21 -0.92 -24.22
C SER A 230 -18.69 0.08 -23.16
N ARG A 231 -20.01 0.10 -22.92
CA ARG A 231 -20.64 0.90 -21.87
C ARG A 231 -21.55 0.04 -20.99
N GLY A 232 -21.29 0.03 -19.70
CA GLY A 232 -22.06 -0.67 -18.66
C GLY A 232 -21.38 -1.94 -18.15
N CYS A 233 -21.90 -2.47 -17.05
CA CYS A 233 -21.47 -3.74 -16.47
C CYS A 233 -22.70 -4.51 -15.94
N PRO A 234 -22.88 -5.79 -16.27
CA PRO A 234 -24.07 -6.55 -15.85
C PRO A 234 -24.07 -6.95 -14.37
N TYR A 235 -22.97 -6.73 -13.63
CA TYR A 235 -22.84 -7.13 -12.23
C TYR A 235 -23.36 -6.10 -11.24
N ARG A 236 -23.83 -6.56 -10.09
CA ARG A 236 -24.63 -5.78 -9.14
C ARG A 236 -23.90 -5.40 -7.84
N CYS A 237 -22.56 -5.39 -7.86
CA CYS A 237 -21.71 -5.13 -6.70
C CYS A 237 -22.20 -3.95 -5.85
N VAL A 238 -22.19 -4.11 -4.52
CA VAL A 238 -22.80 -3.20 -3.55
C VAL A 238 -22.26 -1.76 -3.59
N HIS A 239 -20.96 -1.61 -3.88
CA HIS A 239 -20.23 -0.34 -3.88
C HIS A 239 -20.18 0.34 -5.27
N CYS A 240 -20.68 -0.32 -6.33
CA CYS A 240 -20.41 0.09 -7.70
C CYS A 240 -21.47 1.10 -8.22
N SER A 241 -21.01 2.22 -8.80
CA SER A 241 -21.84 3.28 -9.39
C SER A 241 -22.23 3.05 -10.86
N SER A 242 -21.80 1.93 -11.43
CA SER A 242 -22.08 1.55 -12.82
C SER A 242 -23.57 1.42 -13.11
N ASN A 243 -23.98 1.77 -14.34
CA ASN A 243 -25.37 1.87 -14.80
C ASN A 243 -26.22 2.67 -13.80
N PRO A 244 -25.92 3.96 -13.54
CA PRO A 244 -26.58 4.73 -12.49
C PRO A 244 -28.10 4.77 -12.67
N THR A 245 -28.58 4.80 -13.91
CA THR A 245 -30.00 4.80 -14.23
C THR A 245 -30.72 3.47 -13.93
N ALA A 246 -29.98 2.38 -13.67
CA ALA A 246 -30.55 1.09 -13.28
C ALA A 246 -30.96 1.03 -11.81
N ARG A 247 -30.54 2.02 -11.01
CA ARG A 247 -30.83 2.10 -9.58
C ARG A 247 -31.75 3.28 -9.25
N LYS A 248 -32.48 3.13 -8.16
CA LYS A 248 -33.19 4.20 -7.47
C LYS A 248 -33.06 3.98 -5.97
N ASP A 249 -32.55 4.98 -5.24
CA ASP A 249 -32.30 4.90 -3.80
C ASP A 249 -31.42 3.69 -3.40
N GLY A 250 -30.45 3.34 -4.26
CA GLY A 250 -29.54 2.20 -4.10
C GLY A 250 -30.08 0.85 -4.58
N GLU A 251 -31.39 0.72 -4.75
CA GLU A 251 -32.04 -0.52 -5.18
C GLU A 251 -32.09 -0.64 -6.71
N LEU A 252 -31.94 -1.85 -7.22
CA LEU A 252 -32.09 -2.11 -8.66
C LEU A 252 -33.57 -2.05 -9.04
N VAL A 253 -33.91 -1.14 -9.95
CA VAL A 253 -35.26 -1.02 -10.54
C VAL A 253 -35.33 -1.62 -11.94
N ARG A 254 -34.18 -1.90 -12.55
CA ARG A 254 -34.02 -2.64 -13.81
C ARG A 254 -32.70 -3.41 -13.82
N PRO A 255 -32.56 -4.46 -14.66
CA PRO A 255 -31.30 -5.16 -14.81
C PRO A 255 -30.20 -4.22 -15.30
N LYS A 256 -28.98 -4.42 -14.79
CA LYS A 256 -27.80 -3.78 -15.38
C LYS A 256 -27.43 -4.49 -16.69
N THR A 257 -26.91 -3.73 -17.64
CA THR A 257 -26.58 -4.21 -18.99
C THR A 257 -25.24 -3.66 -19.43
N GLN A 258 -24.67 -4.26 -20.48
CA GLN A 258 -23.51 -3.73 -21.18
C GLN A 258 -23.80 -3.67 -22.69
N ARG A 259 -23.58 -2.50 -23.28
CA ARG A 259 -23.58 -2.27 -24.74
C ARG A 259 -22.13 -2.23 -25.23
N ARG A 260 -21.88 -2.61 -26.48
CA ARG A 260 -20.53 -2.72 -27.07
C ARG A 260 -20.48 -2.01 -28.40
N TYR A 261 -19.37 -1.35 -28.69
CA TYR A 261 -19.10 -0.87 -30.06
C TYR A 261 -18.77 -2.06 -30.96
N GLY A 262 -19.23 -1.98 -32.21
CA GLY A 262 -18.94 -2.96 -33.24
C GLY A 262 -17.48 -2.86 -33.72
N PRO A 263 -16.92 -3.95 -34.30
CA PRO A 263 -15.54 -3.98 -34.77
C PRO A 263 -15.20 -2.85 -35.75
N ALA A 264 -16.11 -2.53 -36.68
CA ALA A 264 -15.91 -1.49 -37.68
C ALA A 264 -15.90 -0.06 -37.08
N TYR A 265 -16.58 0.17 -35.97
CA TYR A 265 -16.49 1.43 -35.25
C TYR A 265 -15.14 1.56 -34.55
N LEU A 266 -14.76 0.52 -33.80
CA LEU A 266 -13.50 0.47 -33.06
C LEU A 266 -12.29 0.59 -33.98
N ASP A 267 -12.31 -0.09 -35.14
CA ASP A 267 -11.22 -0.02 -36.12
C ASP A 267 -11.00 1.41 -36.63
N ARG A 268 -12.09 2.14 -36.92
CA ARG A 268 -12.02 3.56 -37.33
C ARG A 268 -11.51 4.45 -36.20
N LEU A 269 -12.01 4.24 -34.98
CA LEU A 269 -11.59 5.03 -33.80
C LEU A 269 -10.10 4.85 -33.51
N LEU A 270 -9.64 3.60 -33.41
CA LEU A 270 -8.24 3.29 -33.11
C LEU A 270 -7.30 3.75 -34.23
N GLY A 271 -7.71 3.58 -35.50
CA GLY A 271 -6.97 4.08 -36.65
C GLY A 271 -6.85 5.61 -36.68
N ASP A 272 -7.94 6.34 -36.37
CA ASP A 272 -7.92 7.80 -36.27
C ASP A 272 -6.98 8.28 -35.15
N LEU A 273 -7.05 7.67 -33.96
CA LEU A 273 -6.16 8.00 -32.84
C LEU A 273 -4.69 7.72 -33.18
N ALA A 274 -4.39 6.56 -33.76
CA ALA A 274 -3.04 6.20 -34.16
C ALA A 274 -2.49 7.17 -35.22
N ALA A 275 -3.31 7.56 -36.20
CA ALA A 275 -2.95 8.55 -37.22
C ALA A 275 -2.66 9.94 -36.64
N ARG A 276 -3.30 10.28 -35.51
CA ARG A 276 -3.07 11.52 -34.74
C ARG A 276 -1.87 11.46 -33.80
N GLY A 277 -1.16 10.33 -33.75
CA GLY A 277 0.08 10.18 -32.99
C GLY A 277 -0.05 9.61 -31.58
N VAL A 278 -1.25 9.14 -31.21
CA VAL A 278 -1.50 8.35 -30.00
C VAL A 278 -0.75 7.01 -30.13
N ARG A 279 -0.15 6.56 -29.02
CA ARG A 279 0.62 5.30 -28.93
C ARG A 279 0.18 4.40 -27.78
N ARG A 280 -0.55 4.94 -26.82
CA ARG A 280 -1.20 4.20 -25.75
C ARG A 280 -2.65 4.60 -25.63
N VAL A 281 -3.54 3.64 -25.40
CA VAL A 281 -4.93 3.94 -25.04
C VAL A 281 -5.26 3.45 -23.62
N HIS A 282 -6.08 4.20 -22.89
CA HIS A 282 -6.63 3.75 -21.62
C HIS A 282 -8.05 3.28 -21.83
N LEU A 283 -8.30 1.97 -21.70
CA LEU A 283 -9.62 1.39 -21.82
C LEU A 283 -10.40 1.68 -20.53
N LEU A 284 -11.31 2.65 -20.59
CA LEU A 284 -12.09 3.08 -19.43
C LEU A 284 -13.33 2.22 -19.21
N ASP A 285 -13.53 1.16 -19.97
CA ASP A 285 -14.66 0.25 -19.80
C ASP A 285 -14.87 -0.16 -18.33
N GLU A 286 -16.12 -0.20 -17.86
CA GLU A 286 -16.42 -0.74 -16.52
C GLU A 286 -16.08 -2.22 -16.41
N LEU A 287 -16.18 -2.95 -17.53
CA LEU A 287 -15.82 -4.35 -17.63
C LEU A 287 -15.59 -4.80 -19.08
N VAL A 288 -14.40 -4.57 -19.62
CA VAL A 288 -14.11 -4.87 -21.03
C VAL A 288 -14.24 -6.36 -21.39
N ASN A 289 -13.91 -7.26 -20.46
CA ASN A 289 -13.72 -8.68 -20.78
C ASN A 289 -14.92 -9.61 -20.47
N VAL A 290 -16.07 -9.08 -20.04
CA VAL A 290 -17.25 -9.92 -19.75
C VAL A 290 -17.79 -10.66 -20.99
N ASN A 291 -17.51 -10.14 -22.18
CA ASN A 291 -17.73 -10.86 -23.43
C ASN A 291 -16.39 -11.12 -24.10
N GLU A 292 -15.97 -12.37 -24.03
CA GLU A 292 -14.66 -12.79 -24.51
C GLU A 292 -14.44 -12.46 -26.00
N ARG A 293 -15.45 -12.72 -26.86
CA ARG A 293 -15.33 -12.44 -28.30
C ARG A 293 -15.13 -10.96 -28.59
N HIS A 294 -15.80 -10.09 -27.85
CA HIS A 294 -15.59 -8.65 -27.99
C HIS A 294 -14.19 -8.26 -27.52
N PHE A 295 -13.73 -8.82 -26.40
CA PHE A 295 -12.39 -8.53 -25.91
C PHE A 295 -11.28 -9.04 -26.84
N ASP A 296 -11.46 -10.23 -27.44
CA ASP A 296 -10.61 -10.76 -28.50
C ASP A 296 -10.51 -9.75 -29.67
N VAL A 297 -11.65 -9.23 -30.15
CA VAL A 297 -11.67 -8.18 -31.19
C VAL A 297 -10.94 -6.91 -30.77
N VAL A 298 -11.14 -6.46 -29.52
CA VAL A 298 -10.46 -5.26 -29.00
C VAL A 298 -8.94 -5.47 -29.01
N LEU A 299 -8.45 -6.61 -28.53
CA LEU A 299 -7.03 -6.95 -28.50
C LEU A 299 -6.44 -7.04 -29.92
N ASP A 300 -7.15 -7.68 -30.86
CA ASP A 300 -6.74 -7.79 -32.26
C ASP A 300 -6.64 -6.41 -32.93
N LEU A 301 -7.57 -5.50 -32.65
CA LEU A 301 -7.55 -4.15 -33.20
C LEU A 301 -6.46 -3.27 -32.57
N LEU A 302 -6.18 -3.42 -31.28
CA LEU A 302 -5.06 -2.74 -30.62
C LEU A 302 -3.72 -3.19 -31.22
N GLU A 303 -3.57 -4.48 -31.49
CA GLU A 303 -2.43 -5.05 -32.20
C GLU A 303 -2.33 -4.51 -33.63
N LYS A 304 -3.43 -4.53 -34.39
CA LYS A 304 -3.48 -4.03 -35.77
C LYS A 304 -2.98 -2.60 -35.91
N HIS A 305 -3.29 -1.74 -34.93
CA HIS A 305 -2.92 -0.32 -34.93
C HIS A 305 -1.62 -0.01 -34.16
N ASP A 306 -0.90 -1.04 -33.69
CA ASP A 306 0.34 -0.91 -32.91
C ASP A 306 0.17 0.00 -31.67
N LEU A 307 -0.92 -0.20 -30.93
CA LEU A 307 -1.25 0.55 -29.73
C LEU A 307 -0.96 -0.26 -28.47
N ARG A 308 -0.21 0.35 -27.55
CA ARG A 308 -0.16 -0.11 -26.16
C ARG A 308 -1.47 0.22 -25.47
N PHE A 309 -1.76 -0.44 -24.36
CA PHE A 309 -2.98 -0.15 -23.63
C PHE A 309 -2.87 -0.43 -22.14
N GLU A 310 -3.71 0.24 -21.36
CA GLU A 310 -3.92 -0.07 -19.95
C GLU A 310 -5.44 -0.16 -19.68
N ILE A 311 -5.81 -0.96 -18.69
CA ILE A 311 -7.20 -1.16 -18.26
C ILE A 311 -7.31 -0.74 -16.79
N PRO A 312 -7.31 0.56 -16.47
CA PRO A 312 -7.23 1.04 -15.09
C PRO A 312 -8.40 0.58 -14.21
N ASN A 313 -9.60 0.47 -14.78
CA ASN A 313 -10.79 -0.08 -14.11
C ASN A 313 -10.71 -1.58 -13.83
N GLY A 314 -9.71 -2.24 -14.43
CA GLY A 314 -9.47 -3.66 -14.30
C GLY A 314 -10.42 -4.52 -15.12
N VAL A 315 -10.17 -5.82 -15.00
CA VAL A 315 -10.93 -6.88 -15.66
C VAL A 315 -11.45 -7.87 -14.61
N ARG A 316 -12.48 -8.64 -14.97
CA ARG A 316 -12.92 -9.77 -14.13
C ARG A 316 -12.02 -10.97 -14.36
N ALA A 317 -11.46 -11.54 -13.30
CA ALA A 317 -10.47 -12.61 -13.39
C ALA A 317 -11.01 -13.91 -14.00
N ASP A 318 -12.30 -14.21 -13.83
CA ASP A 318 -12.97 -15.37 -14.42
C ASP A 318 -13.08 -15.32 -15.96
N TYR A 319 -12.87 -14.15 -16.56
CA TYR A 319 -12.75 -13.99 -18.02
C TYR A 319 -11.32 -13.70 -18.49
N VAL A 320 -10.31 -13.91 -17.63
CA VAL A 320 -8.89 -13.81 -18.01
C VAL A 320 -8.42 -15.18 -18.51
N LEU A 321 -8.47 -15.34 -19.82
CA LEU A 321 -8.11 -16.59 -20.49
C LEU A 321 -6.63 -16.58 -20.91
N PRO A 322 -6.00 -17.76 -21.11
CA PRO A 322 -4.60 -17.84 -21.49
C PRO A 322 -4.25 -17.00 -22.74
N ARG A 323 -5.14 -16.99 -23.74
CA ARG A 323 -4.96 -16.17 -24.95
C ARG A 323 -4.96 -14.66 -24.67
N HIS A 324 -5.76 -14.20 -23.70
CA HIS A 324 -5.78 -12.79 -23.32
C HIS A 324 -4.47 -12.40 -22.63
N VAL A 325 -3.95 -13.26 -21.76
CA VAL A 325 -2.66 -13.04 -21.08
C VAL A 325 -1.53 -12.88 -22.09
N GLU A 326 -1.48 -13.73 -23.13
CA GLU A 326 -0.46 -13.60 -24.16
C GLU A 326 -0.64 -12.39 -25.08
N ALA A 327 -1.87 -12.01 -25.40
CA ALA A 327 -2.13 -10.79 -26.16
C ALA A 327 -1.76 -9.51 -25.37
N MET A 328 -1.89 -9.54 -24.04
CA MET A 328 -1.54 -8.43 -23.15
C MET A 328 -0.03 -8.31 -22.89
N LYS A 329 0.71 -9.43 -22.94
CA LYS A 329 2.15 -9.48 -22.64
C LYS A 329 2.94 -8.51 -23.52
N GLY A 330 3.69 -7.61 -22.89
CA GLY A 330 4.54 -6.62 -23.57
C GLY A 330 3.78 -5.43 -24.16
N ARG A 331 2.44 -5.41 -24.13
CA ARG A 331 1.60 -4.29 -24.60
C ARG A 331 0.94 -3.50 -23.47
N MET A 332 0.82 -4.11 -22.30
CA MET A 332 0.29 -3.51 -21.07
C MET A 332 1.36 -3.50 -19.97
N THR A 333 1.26 -2.54 -19.05
CA THR A 333 2.20 -2.42 -17.93
C THR A 333 1.80 -3.32 -16.77
N THR A 334 0.52 -3.31 -16.39
CA THR A 334 0.01 -4.05 -15.24
C THR A 334 -1.40 -4.59 -15.50
N LEU A 335 -1.61 -5.90 -15.31
CA LEU A 335 -2.93 -6.51 -15.30
C LEU A 335 -3.66 -6.17 -14.01
N SER A 336 -4.75 -5.42 -14.10
CA SER A 336 -5.59 -5.04 -12.96
C SER A 336 -6.80 -5.96 -12.86
N VAL A 337 -6.99 -6.62 -11.72
CA VAL A 337 -8.22 -7.34 -11.38
C VAL A 337 -8.69 -6.97 -9.99
N SER A 338 -9.97 -7.20 -9.69
CA SER A 338 -10.50 -6.91 -8.36
C SER A 338 -11.13 -8.16 -7.74
N ALA A 339 -10.57 -8.64 -6.63
CA ALA A 339 -11.14 -9.71 -5.82
C ALA A 339 -12.21 -9.16 -4.86
N GLU A 340 -12.03 -7.90 -4.41
CA GLU A 340 -12.78 -7.22 -3.34
C GLU A 340 -12.58 -7.85 -1.96
N SER A 341 -12.63 -9.17 -1.84
CA SER A 341 -12.37 -9.90 -0.60
C SER A 341 -11.62 -11.20 -0.90
N GLY A 342 -10.88 -11.73 0.07
CA GLY A 342 -10.28 -13.06 0.01
C GLY A 342 -11.16 -14.16 0.62
N VAL A 343 -12.42 -13.84 0.96
CA VAL A 343 -13.37 -14.76 1.57
C VAL A 343 -14.59 -14.91 0.65
N GLN A 344 -14.82 -16.13 0.14
CA GLN A 344 -15.85 -16.40 -0.88
C GLN A 344 -17.25 -15.92 -0.45
N ARG A 345 -17.63 -16.17 0.80
CA ARG A 345 -18.91 -15.68 1.37
C ARG A 345 -19.05 -14.17 1.27
N VAL A 346 -17.98 -13.41 1.54
CA VAL A 346 -18.02 -11.95 1.44
C VAL A 346 -18.14 -11.52 -0.03
N VAL A 347 -17.42 -12.17 -0.94
CA VAL A 347 -17.54 -11.91 -2.39
C VAL A 347 -18.97 -12.13 -2.90
N ASP A 348 -19.63 -13.18 -2.43
CA ASP A 348 -20.95 -13.58 -2.92
C ASP A 348 -22.09 -12.84 -2.22
N GLU A 349 -22.07 -12.75 -0.88
CA GLU A 349 -23.22 -12.27 -0.10
C GLU A 349 -23.11 -10.79 0.27
N VAL A 350 -21.89 -10.30 0.56
CA VAL A 350 -21.66 -8.93 1.04
C VAL A 350 -21.39 -7.99 -0.13
N VAL A 351 -20.38 -8.32 -0.93
CA VAL A 351 -20.02 -7.56 -2.13
C VAL A 351 -21.07 -7.77 -3.22
N ASP A 352 -21.60 -8.99 -3.35
CA ASP A 352 -22.53 -9.41 -4.41
C ASP A 352 -21.90 -9.34 -5.82
N LYS A 353 -20.63 -9.76 -5.89
CA LYS A 353 -19.83 -9.84 -7.13
C LYS A 353 -20.00 -11.18 -7.82
N GLN A 354 -20.23 -12.26 -7.07
CA GLN A 354 -20.43 -13.61 -7.61
C GLN A 354 -19.23 -14.03 -8.48
N LEU A 355 -18.02 -13.85 -7.95
CA LEU A 355 -16.76 -14.23 -8.59
C LEU A 355 -16.13 -15.36 -7.76
N ASP A 356 -15.70 -16.42 -8.42
CA ASP A 356 -14.93 -17.49 -7.77
C ASP A 356 -13.50 -17.01 -7.51
N LEU A 357 -13.05 -17.06 -6.25
CA LEU A 357 -11.69 -16.71 -5.88
C LEU A 357 -10.63 -17.63 -6.49
N GLY A 358 -11.02 -18.85 -6.93
CA GLY A 358 -10.16 -19.71 -7.75
C GLY A 358 -9.69 -19.01 -9.02
N ALA A 359 -10.54 -18.20 -9.66
CA ALA A 359 -10.18 -17.46 -10.87
C ALA A 359 -9.11 -16.38 -10.62
N ILE A 360 -9.09 -15.76 -9.43
CA ILE A 360 -8.04 -14.79 -9.06
C ILE A 360 -6.68 -15.48 -8.97
N LYS A 361 -6.63 -16.65 -8.31
CA LYS A 361 -5.40 -17.45 -8.20
C LYS A 361 -4.89 -17.89 -9.57
N GLU A 362 -5.78 -18.38 -10.42
CA GLU A 362 -5.44 -18.81 -11.78
C GLU A 362 -4.93 -17.65 -12.65
N ALA A 363 -5.58 -16.48 -12.58
CA ALA A 363 -5.13 -15.28 -13.29
C ALA A 363 -3.74 -14.83 -12.82
N ALA A 364 -3.49 -14.83 -11.50
CA ALA A 364 -2.20 -14.47 -10.93
C ALA A 364 -1.08 -15.44 -11.33
N LYS A 365 -1.36 -16.74 -11.30
CA LYS A 365 -0.41 -17.77 -11.76
C LYS A 365 -0.04 -17.58 -13.23
N ARG A 366 -1.03 -17.40 -14.11
CA ARG A 366 -0.80 -17.20 -15.55
C ARG A 366 0.00 -15.93 -15.83
N ALA A 367 -0.35 -14.82 -15.14
CA ALA A 367 0.36 -13.56 -15.27
C ALA A 367 1.83 -13.70 -14.82
N HIS A 368 2.07 -14.39 -13.70
CA HIS A 368 3.41 -14.69 -13.20
C HIS A 368 4.24 -15.52 -14.20
N GLU A 369 3.67 -16.59 -14.75
CA GLU A 369 4.34 -17.49 -15.70
C GLU A 369 4.87 -16.75 -16.95
N VAL A 370 4.20 -15.70 -17.39
CA VAL A 370 4.62 -14.88 -18.55
C VAL A 370 5.32 -13.58 -18.17
N SER A 371 5.57 -13.34 -16.87
CA SER A 371 6.14 -12.10 -16.33
C SER A 371 5.32 -10.84 -16.65
N LEU A 372 3.99 -10.96 -16.66
CA LEU A 372 3.07 -9.82 -16.71
C LEU A 372 2.76 -9.37 -15.27
N PRO A 373 3.17 -8.17 -14.83
CA PRO A 373 2.83 -7.67 -13.51
C PRO A 373 1.32 -7.63 -13.32
N MET A 374 0.87 -7.95 -12.10
CA MET A 374 -0.54 -7.98 -11.76
C MET A 374 -0.81 -7.21 -10.48
N LEU A 375 -1.89 -6.43 -10.49
CA LEU A 375 -2.43 -5.70 -9.35
C LEU A 375 -3.79 -6.30 -9.00
N VAL A 376 -4.00 -6.62 -7.73
CA VAL A 376 -5.26 -7.20 -7.23
C VAL A 376 -5.88 -6.25 -6.21
N HIS A 377 -7.08 -5.76 -6.51
CA HIS A 377 -7.81 -4.86 -5.62
C HIS A 377 -8.64 -5.63 -4.59
N PHE A 378 -8.52 -5.20 -3.34
CA PHE A 378 -9.25 -5.67 -2.17
C PHE A 378 -9.86 -4.49 -1.43
N MET A 379 -10.96 -4.74 -0.73
CA MET A 379 -11.71 -3.76 0.05
C MET A 379 -12.01 -4.33 1.42
N ILE A 380 -11.72 -3.59 2.48
CA ILE A 380 -12.05 -3.98 3.86
C ILE A 380 -12.98 -2.94 4.51
N GLY A 381 -13.83 -3.40 5.43
CA GLY A 381 -14.74 -2.54 6.18
C GLY A 381 -16.14 -2.43 5.56
N LEU A 382 -16.56 -3.41 4.76
CA LEU A 382 -17.91 -3.48 4.24
C LEU A 382 -18.91 -3.87 5.34
N PRO A 383 -20.10 -3.24 5.40
CA PRO A 383 -21.19 -3.73 6.25
C PRO A 383 -21.52 -5.19 5.92
N GLY A 384 -21.47 -6.07 6.92
CA GLY A 384 -21.65 -7.52 6.73
C GLY A 384 -20.35 -8.34 6.83
N GLU A 385 -19.19 -7.68 6.84
CA GLU A 385 -17.92 -8.31 7.22
C GLU A 385 -17.77 -8.41 8.74
N THR A 386 -17.05 -9.45 9.17
CA THR A 386 -16.51 -9.58 10.52
C THR A 386 -15.00 -9.36 10.51
N LYS A 387 -14.40 -9.12 11.68
CA LYS A 387 -12.93 -9.09 11.83
C LYS A 387 -12.23 -10.35 11.31
N ARG A 388 -12.89 -11.51 11.38
CA ARG A 388 -12.37 -12.77 10.84
C ARG A 388 -12.34 -12.75 9.31
N ASP A 389 -13.37 -12.18 8.68
CA ASP A 389 -13.40 -12.07 7.23
C ASP A 389 -12.34 -11.10 6.70
N ILE A 390 -12.10 -10.00 7.44
CA ILE A 390 -11.04 -9.03 7.12
C ILE A 390 -9.67 -9.74 7.19
N ASN A 391 -9.38 -10.49 8.26
CA ASN A 391 -8.16 -11.30 8.33
C ASN A 391 -8.04 -12.31 7.18
N GLY A 392 -9.13 -13.01 6.84
CA GLY A 392 -9.14 -13.93 5.71
C GLY A 392 -8.83 -13.24 4.38
N THR A 393 -9.33 -12.02 4.19
CA THR A 393 -9.03 -11.18 3.02
C THR A 393 -7.56 -10.80 2.95
N LEU A 394 -7.00 -10.30 4.05
CA LEU A 394 -5.61 -9.89 4.12
C LEU A 394 -4.64 -11.07 4.00
N ALA A 395 -4.98 -12.23 4.56
CA ALA A 395 -4.19 -13.46 4.42
C ALA A 395 -4.17 -13.93 2.96
N PHE A 396 -5.32 -14.00 2.31
CA PHE A 396 -5.40 -14.35 0.88
C PHE A 396 -4.58 -13.40 0.00
N ALA A 397 -4.68 -12.09 0.26
CA ALA A 397 -3.94 -11.07 -0.49
C ALA A 397 -2.43 -11.22 -0.32
N LEU A 398 -1.98 -11.52 0.91
CA LEU A 398 -0.58 -11.76 1.23
C LEU A 398 -0.06 -13.05 0.57
N ASP A 399 -0.79 -14.16 0.71
CA ASP A 399 -0.41 -15.45 0.12
C ASP A 399 -0.26 -15.31 -1.40
N LEU A 400 -1.21 -14.64 -2.05
CA LEU A 400 -1.15 -14.40 -3.50
C LEU A 400 0.09 -13.58 -3.91
N PHE A 401 0.42 -12.55 -3.13
CA PHE A 401 1.60 -11.73 -3.35
C PHE A 401 2.91 -12.51 -3.18
N GLU A 402 3.03 -13.31 -2.11
CA GLU A 402 4.23 -14.08 -1.83
C GLU A 402 4.43 -15.24 -2.81
N GLU A 403 3.34 -15.85 -3.30
CA GLU A 403 3.40 -16.96 -4.25
C GLU A 403 3.64 -16.50 -5.70
N THR A 404 3.06 -15.37 -6.12
CA THR A 404 3.02 -14.97 -7.55
C THR A 404 3.60 -13.59 -7.84
N GLY A 405 3.85 -12.77 -6.82
CA GLY A 405 4.22 -11.37 -6.98
C GLY A 405 3.05 -10.44 -7.37
N ALA A 406 1.81 -10.94 -7.42
CA ALA A 406 0.63 -10.12 -7.68
C ALA A 406 0.43 -9.12 -6.53
N PHE A 407 0.57 -7.83 -6.82
CA PHE A 407 0.60 -6.79 -5.81
C PHE A 407 -0.80 -6.54 -5.23
N PRO A 408 -0.98 -6.53 -3.90
CA PRO A 408 -2.29 -6.34 -3.28
C PRO A 408 -2.57 -4.86 -3.00
N SER A 409 -3.59 -4.31 -3.67
CA SER A 409 -4.14 -2.97 -3.43
C SER A 409 -5.30 -3.06 -2.45
N VAL A 410 -5.03 -2.86 -1.16
CA VAL A 410 -6.05 -2.92 -0.09
C VAL A 410 -6.58 -1.52 0.23
N GLN A 411 -7.88 -1.32 0.03
CA GLN A 411 -8.60 -0.06 0.20
C GLN A 411 -9.71 -0.18 1.26
N PHE A 412 -10.22 0.96 1.73
CA PHE A 412 -11.37 0.99 2.63
C PHE A 412 -12.68 1.10 1.85
N ALA A 413 -13.69 0.38 2.31
CA ALA A 413 -15.05 0.52 1.78
C ALA A 413 -15.53 1.97 1.91
N THR A 414 -16.00 2.54 0.80
CA THR A 414 -16.40 3.95 0.71
C THR A 414 -17.84 4.05 0.18
N PRO A 415 -18.81 4.57 0.96
CA PRO A 415 -20.21 4.61 0.57
C PRO A 415 -20.48 5.79 -0.37
N LEU A 416 -20.45 5.55 -1.68
CA LEU A 416 -20.74 6.58 -2.69
C LEU A 416 -22.25 6.82 -2.87
N PRO A 417 -22.71 8.08 -3.01
CA PRO A 417 -24.11 8.39 -3.34
C PRO A 417 -24.56 7.70 -4.64
N GLY A 418 -25.77 7.12 -4.62
CA GLY A 418 -26.32 6.32 -5.73
C GLY A 418 -26.10 4.82 -5.62
N THR A 419 -25.11 4.39 -4.86
CA THR A 419 -24.78 2.96 -4.69
C THR A 419 -25.65 2.31 -3.60
N ARG A 420 -25.76 0.98 -3.60
CA ARG A 420 -26.44 0.24 -2.52
C ARG A 420 -25.75 0.49 -1.18
N LEU A 421 -24.41 0.48 -1.17
CA LEU A 421 -23.60 0.82 0.00
C LEU A 421 -23.90 2.23 0.53
N GLY A 422 -24.00 3.22 -0.36
CA GLY A 422 -24.37 4.59 -0.03
C GLY A 422 -25.76 4.71 0.59
N ALA A 423 -26.75 4.04 0.00
CA ALA A 423 -28.12 4.03 0.53
C ALA A 423 -28.21 3.39 1.92
N GLU A 424 -27.50 2.28 2.16
CA GLU A 424 -27.43 1.62 3.47
C GLU A 424 -26.76 2.50 4.53
N ALA A 425 -25.65 3.16 4.17
CA ALA A 425 -24.97 4.09 5.07
C ALA A 425 -25.88 5.25 5.49
N LYS A 426 -26.59 5.85 4.51
CA LYS A 426 -27.56 6.94 4.76
C LYS A 426 -28.69 6.49 5.70
N LYS A 427 -29.28 5.31 5.48
CA LYS A 427 -30.34 4.74 6.35
C LYS A 427 -29.89 4.59 7.81
N LYS A 428 -28.60 4.35 8.05
CA LYS A 428 -28.01 4.18 9.39
C LYS A 428 -27.49 5.49 9.99
N GLY A 429 -27.80 6.65 9.40
CA GLY A 429 -27.33 7.95 9.86
C GLY A 429 -25.82 8.12 9.78
N ARG A 430 -25.12 7.30 8.99
CA ARG A 430 -23.67 7.37 8.84
C ARG A 430 -23.33 8.50 7.90
N ALA A 431 -22.25 9.23 8.21
CA ALA A 431 -21.74 10.24 7.32
C ALA A 431 -21.32 9.59 6.00
N LEU A 432 -21.98 9.96 4.90
CA LEU A 432 -21.40 9.77 3.58
C LEU A 432 -20.10 10.59 3.52
N PRO A 433 -19.09 10.18 2.73
CA PRO A 433 -17.85 10.92 2.61
C PRO A 433 -18.18 12.40 2.42
N VAL A 434 -17.72 13.21 3.38
CA VAL A 434 -17.90 14.67 3.38
C VAL A 434 -17.51 15.16 1.99
N VAL A 435 -18.47 15.77 1.31
CA VAL A 435 -18.50 16.16 -0.11
C VAL A 435 -17.36 17.11 -0.52
N ASN A 436 -16.48 17.48 0.42
CA ASN A 436 -15.37 18.40 0.18
C ASN A 436 -14.25 17.78 -0.65
N ASP A 437 -14.06 16.45 -0.60
CA ASP A 437 -13.14 15.72 -1.49
C ASP A 437 -13.37 14.21 -1.47
N TRP A 438 -13.59 13.64 -2.65
CA TRP A 438 -13.80 12.22 -2.84
C TRP A 438 -12.47 11.44 -2.90
N GLY A 439 -11.38 12.05 -3.37
CA GLY A 439 -10.11 11.37 -3.71
C GLY A 439 -9.33 10.72 -2.55
N PRO A 440 -8.91 11.47 -1.52
CA PRO A 440 -7.99 10.95 -0.49
C PRO A 440 -8.63 9.97 0.50
N ARG A 441 -9.97 9.91 0.57
CA ARG A 441 -10.68 9.00 1.49
C ARG A 441 -10.84 7.57 0.99
N PHE A 442 -10.77 7.33 -0.32
CA PHE A 442 -10.86 5.96 -0.86
C PHE A 442 -9.74 5.03 -0.33
N GLN A 443 -8.63 5.60 0.16
CA GLN A 443 -7.43 4.81 0.49
C GLN A 443 -6.91 5.03 1.92
N GLN A 444 -7.03 6.24 2.49
CA GLN A 444 -6.29 6.58 3.71
C GLN A 444 -7.11 6.47 4.99
N THR A 445 -8.43 6.61 4.94
CA THR A 445 -9.24 6.73 6.16
C THR A 445 -10.50 5.87 6.08
N PRO A 446 -10.78 5.03 7.10
CA PRO A 446 -12.04 4.30 7.18
C PRO A 446 -13.24 5.26 7.21
N THR A 447 -14.30 4.93 6.46
CA THR A 447 -15.53 5.74 6.40
C THR A 447 -16.75 5.03 6.99
N ILE A 448 -16.60 3.75 7.34
CA ILE A 448 -17.68 2.89 7.83
C ILE A 448 -17.25 2.21 9.12
N GLU A 449 -18.12 2.28 10.14
CA GLU A 449 -18.02 1.50 11.38
C GLU A 449 -19.27 0.64 11.54
N THR A 450 -19.15 -0.49 12.21
CA THR A 450 -20.26 -1.42 12.49
C THR A 450 -20.12 -2.01 13.89
N ASP A 451 -21.12 -2.74 14.36
CA ASP A 451 -21.00 -3.49 15.62
C ASP A 451 -19.90 -4.57 15.56
N ALA A 452 -19.48 -4.97 14.34
CA ALA A 452 -18.41 -5.95 14.14
C ALA A 452 -17.00 -5.34 14.16
N PHE A 453 -16.84 -4.07 13.82
CA PHE A 453 -15.53 -3.40 13.74
C PHE A 453 -15.64 -1.87 13.82
N THR A 454 -14.61 -1.25 14.40
CA THR A 454 -14.44 0.21 14.48
C THR A 454 -13.48 0.74 13.42
N ALA A 455 -13.41 2.05 13.20
CA ALA A 455 -12.41 2.65 12.33
C ALA A 455 -10.98 2.40 12.86
N GLU A 456 -10.81 2.30 14.18
CA GLU A 456 -9.51 1.98 14.78
C GLU A 456 -9.07 0.55 14.48
N ASP A 457 -10.00 -0.40 14.51
CA ASP A 457 -9.71 -1.77 14.07
C ASP A 457 -9.21 -1.77 12.61
N LEU A 458 -9.94 -1.10 11.71
CA LEU A 458 -9.61 -1.02 10.28
C LEU A 458 -8.25 -0.37 10.03
N ARG A 459 -7.90 0.69 10.76
CA ARG A 459 -6.56 1.30 10.71
C ARG A 459 -5.48 0.31 11.12
N ARG A 460 -5.68 -0.45 12.20
CA ARG A 460 -4.71 -1.45 12.67
C ARG A 460 -4.54 -2.62 11.71
N PHE A 461 -5.63 -3.10 11.10
CA PHE A 461 -5.60 -4.12 10.05
C PHE A 461 -4.75 -3.65 8.87
N LYS A 462 -5.07 -2.47 8.33
CA LYS A 462 -4.35 -1.90 7.19
C LYS A 462 -2.88 -1.63 7.52
N TRP A 463 -2.60 -0.99 8.66
CA TRP A 463 -1.24 -0.73 9.09
C TRP A 463 -0.42 -2.02 9.19
N THR A 464 -0.95 -3.07 9.83
CA THR A 464 -0.22 -4.34 9.96
C THR A 464 0.04 -4.99 8.61
N PHE A 465 -0.95 -4.96 7.71
CA PHE A 465 -0.81 -5.47 6.35
C PHE A 465 0.25 -4.71 5.56
N ASP A 466 0.23 -3.38 5.59
CA ASP A 466 1.18 -2.54 4.86
C ASP A 466 2.63 -2.78 5.38
N GLN A 467 2.80 -2.91 6.70
CA GLN A 467 4.10 -3.28 7.28
C GLN A 467 4.55 -4.68 6.83
N ARG A 468 3.63 -5.64 6.73
CA ARG A 468 3.92 -7.01 6.26
C ARG A 468 4.37 -7.03 4.81
N ILE A 469 3.68 -6.29 3.93
CA ILE A 469 4.04 -6.16 2.51
C ILE A 469 5.42 -5.50 2.37
N GLY A 470 5.67 -4.42 3.10
CA GLY A 470 6.99 -3.77 3.13
C GLY A 470 8.10 -4.70 3.61
N ALA A 471 7.82 -5.57 4.59
CA ALA A 471 8.77 -6.55 5.08
C ALA A 471 9.06 -7.67 4.06
N SER A 472 8.08 -8.11 3.27
CA SER A 472 8.30 -9.06 2.15
C SER A 472 9.14 -8.47 1.02
N GLN A 473 9.16 -7.15 0.87
CA GLN A 473 9.98 -6.43 -0.11
C GLN A 473 11.33 -5.97 0.46
N GLY A 474 11.58 -6.20 1.76
CA GLY A 474 12.75 -5.70 2.48
C GLY A 474 14.07 -6.42 2.15
N PRO A 475 15.21 -5.89 2.62
CA PRO A 475 16.51 -6.49 2.38
C PRO A 475 16.63 -7.87 3.05
N LYS A 476 17.11 -8.85 2.29
CA LYS A 476 17.31 -10.21 2.78
C LYS A 476 18.48 -10.27 3.76
N LYS A 477 18.36 -11.09 4.82
CA LYS A 477 19.39 -11.25 5.86
C LYS A 477 19.77 -12.72 6.04
N VAL A 478 21.06 -13.00 6.26
CA VAL A 478 21.53 -14.31 6.68
C VAL A 478 22.20 -14.24 8.05
N ILE A 479 21.93 -15.21 8.92
CA ILE A 479 22.57 -15.40 10.22
C ILE A 479 23.46 -16.63 10.12
N MET A 480 24.75 -16.49 10.38
CA MET A 480 25.72 -17.58 10.30
C MET A 480 26.28 -17.92 11.67
N ASN A 481 26.01 -19.14 12.13
CA ASN A 481 26.66 -19.69 13.31
C ASN A 481 28.07 -20.12 12.95
N VAL A 482 29.06 -19.39 13.45
CA VAL A 482 30.48 -19.65 13.10
C VAL A 482 31.13 -20.72 13.96
N THR A 483 30.61 -20.92 15.17
CA THR A 483 31.08 -21.92 16.14
C THR A 483 29.95 -22.26 17.10
N TYR A 484 29.98 -23.44 17.70
CA TYR A 484 29.15 -23.75 18.88
C TYR A 484 29.92 -23.61 20.19
N LYS A 485 31.25 -23.46 20.16
CA LYS A 485 32.06 -23.24 21.36
C LYS A 485 31.64 -21.93 22.02
N CYS A 486 31.44 -21.96 23.34
CA CYS A 486 31.12 -20.78 24.12
C CYS A 486 31.86 -20.79 25.46
N ASN A 487 32.28 -19.61 25.91
CA ASN A 487 32.85 -19.41 27.25
C ASN A 487 31.79 -19.04 28.31
N ASN A 488 30.52 -18.91 27.92
CA ASN A 488 29.36 -18.78 28.81
C ASN A 488 28.56 -20.11 28.88
N ARG A 489 27.69 -20.23 29.88
CA ARG A 489 26.79 -21.37 30.13
C ARG A 489 25.35 -20.89 30.35
N CYS A 490 24.85 -20.03 29.46
CA CYS A 490 23.58 -19.32 29.70
C CYS A 490 22.40 -20.26 29.96
N THR A 491 21.53 -19.86 30.90
CA THR A 491 20.35 -20.64 31.32
C THR A 491 19.28 -20.74 30.22
N PHE A 492 19.30 -19.85 29.24
CA PHE A 492 18.37 -19.77 28.10
C PHE A 492 19.02 -20.13 26.75
N CYS A 493 20.24 -20.67 26.75
CA CYS A 493 21.02 -20.83 25.53
C CYS A 493 20.34 -21.75 24.50
N ALA A 494 20.18 -21.27 23.27
CA ALA A 494 19.62 -22.03 22.15
C ALA A 494 20.56 -23.13 21.61
N THR A 495 21.88 -22.99 21.81
CA THR A 495 22.91 -23.94 21.35
C THR A 495 23.54 -24.73 22.50
N GLY A 496 23.11 -24.51 23.75
CA GLY A 496 23.74 -25.06 24.96
C GLY A 496 23.63 -26.57 25.13
N THR A 497 22.87 -27.25 24.26
CA THR A 497 22.73 -28.72 24.19
C THR A 497 23.43 -29.31 22.97
N ARG A 498 24.05 -28.49 22.11
CA ARG A 498 24.73 -28.94 20.89
C ARG A 498 26.19 -29.32 21.16
N THR A 499 26.71 -30.26 20.38
CA THR A 499 28.13 -30.62 20.36
C THR A 499 28.99 -29.40 20.04
N GLN A 500 30.06 -29.20 20.80
CA GLN A 500 30.88 -27.98 20.77
C GLN A 500 32.04 -28.10 19.77
N PHE A 501 31.91 -27.50 18.59
CA PHE A 501 32.95 -27.48 17.56
C PHE A 501 32.88 -26.19 16.73
N ASP A 502 33.96 -25.89 15.99
CA ASP A 502 34.03 -24.77 15.06
C ASP A 502 33.50 -25.19 13.69
N GLY A 503 32.91 -24.26 12.95
CA GLY A 503 32.48 -24.54 11.58
C GLY A 503 33.66 -24.59 10.62
N ASP A 504 33.47 -25.32 9.52
CA ASP A 504 34.43 -25.38 8.43
C ASP A 504 34.49 -24.04 7.70
N VAL A 505 35.67 -23.42 7.67
CA VAL A 505 35.86 -22.05 7.16
C VAL A 505 35.64 -21.97 5.64
N ASP A 506 36.04 -22.99 4.89
CA ASP A 506 35.90 -22.98 3.43
C ASP A 506 34.43 -23.14 3.06
N ARG A 507 33.72 -24.04 3.75
CA ARG A 507 32.29 -24.20 3.58
C ARG A 507 31.49 -22.95 3.97
N GLN A 508 31.86 -22.28 5.05
CA GLN A 508 31.24 -21.01 5.44
C GLN A 508 31.43 -19.94 4.36
N ARG A 509 32.61 -19.85 3.76
CA ARG A 509 32.87 -18.90 2.64
C ARG A 509 32.03 -19.23 1.42
N GLU A 510 31.89 -20.50 1.05
CA GLU A 510 31.02 -20.94 -0.03
C GLU A 510 29.57 -20.52 0.19
N LEU A 511 29.05 -20.71 1.40
CA LEU A 511 27.69 -20.30 1.77
C LEU A 511 27.52 -18.78 1.71
N LEU A 512 28.49 -18.00 2.19
CA LEU A 512 28.44 -16.54 2.05
C LEU A 512 28.37 -16.09 0.58
N VAL A 513 29.14 -16.75 -0.31
CA VAL A 513 29.07 -16.48 -1.76
C VAL A 513 27.71 -16.87 -2.34
N LYS A 514 27.16 -18.02 -1.95
CA LYS A 514 25.82 -18.49 -2.35
C LYS A 514 24.76 -17.44 -2.02
N TYR A 515 24.71 -16.98 -0.76
CA TYR A 515 23.69 -16.03 -0.32
C TYR A 515 23.89 -14.63 -0.90
N ARG A 516 25.13 -14.18 -1.18
CA ARG A 516 25.35 -12.95 -1.95
C ARG A 516 24.76 -13.02 -3.35
N LYS A 517 24.92 -14.15 -4.05
CA LYS A 517 24.32 -14.37 -5.38
C LYS A 517 22.79 -14.36 -5.34
N LEU A 518 22.18 -14.71 -4.21
CA LEU A 518 20.74 -14.62 -3.97
C LEU A 518 20.28 -13.20 -3.57
N GLY A 519 21.16 -12.19 -3.64
CA GLY A 519 20.83 -10.80 -3.34
C GLY A 519 20.86 -10.43 -1.85
N VAL A 520 21.29 -11.31 -0.95
CA VAL A 520 21.33 -11.03 0.50
C VAL A 520 22.39 -10.00 0.85
N THR A 521 22.00 -8.80 1.27
CA THR A 521 22.94 -7.71 1.60
C THR A 521 23.28 -7.59 3.09
N LEU A 522 22.51 -8.25 3.96
CA LEU A 522 22.68 -8.20 5.41
C LEU A 522 23.22 -9.54 5.95
N LEU A 523 24.27 -9.48 6.77
CA LEU A 523 24.90 -10.65 7.41
C LEU A 523 25.02 -10.44 8.91
N ASP A 524 24.81 -11.50 9.68
CA ASP A 524 24.99 -11.51 11.13
C ASP A 524 25.76 -12.76 11.54
N PHE A 525 26.90 -12.58 12.19
CA PHE A 525 27.68 -13.67 12.75
C PHE A 525 27.25 -13.92 14.20
N ASP A 526 26.81 -15.15 14.47
CA ASP A 526 26.28 -15.61 15.75
C ASP A 526 26.80 -17.03 16.07
N GLY A 527 26.21 -17.72 17.06
CA GLY A 527 26.48 -19.13 17.38
C GLY A 527 26.60 -19.38 18.88
N GLY A 528 27.66 -20.07 19.29
CA GLY A 528 28.08 -20.15 20.69
C GLY A 528 28.63 -18.81 21.15
N GLU A 529 29.95 -18.60 21.03
CA GLU A 529 30.58 -17.28 21.13
C GLU A 529 31.46 -17.05 19.89
N PRO A 530 31.01 -16.21 18.92
CA PRO A 530 31.74 -16.00 17.67
C PRO A 530 33.20 -15.58 17.83
N THR A 531 33.51 -14.80 18.88
CA THR A 531 34.87 -14.29 19.10
C THR A 531 35.88 -15.37 19.51
N LEU A 532 35.42 -16.58 19.84
CA LEU A 532 36.29 -17.75 20.05
C LEU A 532 36.68 -18.44 18.74
N ASN A 533 35.99 -18.18 17.62
CA ASN A 533 36.38 -18.73 16.33
C ASN A 533 37.61 -17.95 15.79
N PRO A 534 38.76 -18.61 15.57
CA PRO A 534 39.98 -17.93 15.10
C PRO A 534 39.84 -17.31 13.71
N ASN A 535 38.82 -17.71 12.93
CA ASN A 535 38.55 -17.23 11.58
C ASN A 535 37.51 -16.09 11.52
N LEU A 536 36.89 -15.68 12.63
CA LEU A 536 35.81 -14.67 12.61
C LEU A 536 36.22 -13.39 11.86
N VAL A 537 37.36 -12.79 12.23
CA VAL A 537 37.84 -11.54 11.59
C VAL A 537 38.05 -11.72 10.08
N ARG A 538 38.56 -12.89 9.66
CA ARG A 538 38.77 -13.20 8.23
C ARG A 538 37.44 -13.36 7.50
N LEU A 539 36.44 -13.97 8.14
CA LEU A 539 35.09 -14.14 7.60
C LEU A 539 34.38 -12.79 7.43
N VAL A 540 34.49 -11.88 8.41
CA VAL A 540 33.96 -10.52 8.30
C VAL A 540 34.60 -9.77 7.13
N GLN A 541 35.94 -9.78 7.05
CA GLN A 541 36.67 -9.13 5.95
C GLN A 541 36.30 -9.72 4.59
N PHE A 542 36.12 -11.04 4.52
CA PHE A 542 35.68 -11.72 3.30
C PHE A 542 34.26 -11.31 2.91
N ALA A 543 33.32 -11.32 3.84
CA ALA A 543 31.94 -10.91 3.61
C ALA A 543 31.84 -9.48 3.07
N ARG A 544 32.59 -8.54 3.67
CA ARG A 544 32.66 -7.16 3.18
C ARG A 544 33.21 -7.06 1.77
N ARG A 545 34.26 -7.83 1.45
CA ARG A 545 34.88 -7.85 0.13
C ARG A 545 33.96 -8.36 -0.98
N ILE A 546 33.08 -9.31 -0.66
CA ILE A 546 32.08 -9.86 -1.61
C ILE A 546 30.77 -9.06 -1.62
N GLY A 547 30.74 -7.89 -0.97
CA GLY A 547 29.67 -6.91 -1.11
C GLY A 547 28.47 -7.09 -0.17
N TYR A 548 28.64 -7.73 1.00
CA TYR A 548 27.64 -7.57 2.08
C TYR A 548 27.67 -6.13 2.58
N GLU A 549 26.54 -5.43 2.56
CA GLU A 549 26.43 -4.01 2.90
C GLU A 549 26.44 -3.77 4.41
N ARG A 550 25.76 -4.62 5.18
CA ARG A 550 25.79 -4.61 6.65
C ARG A 550 26.26 -5.95 7.17
N VAL A 551 27.24 -5.93 8.06
CA VAL A 551 27.80 -7.11 8.72
C VAL A 551 27.78 -6.87 10.23
N ASN A 552 26.93 -7.62 10.92
CA ASN A 552 26.79 -7.61 12.37
C ASN A 552 27.59 -8.76 13.01
N VAL A 553 28.09 -8.54 14.22
CA VAL A 553 28.58 -9.61 15.10
C VAL A 553 27.81 -9.54 16.42
N THR A 554 27.17 -10.64 16.80
CA THR A 554 26.53 -10.81 18.11
C THR A 554 27.50 -11.55 19.04
N THR A 555 27.86 -10.96 20.18
CA THR A 555 28.92 -11.48 21.06
C THR A 555 28.64 -11.17 22.53
N ASN A 556 29.17 -11.97 23.45
CA ASN A 556 29.27 -11.60 24.86
C ASN A 556 30.39 -10.60 25.18
N ALA A 557 31.20 -10.22 24.18
CA ALA A 557 32.30 -9.25 24.27
C ALA A 557 33.42 -9.57 25.27
N ARG A 558 33.46 -10.75 25.89
CA ARG A 558 34.47 -11.08 26.90
C ARG A 558 35.89 -11.12 26.32
N MET A 559 36.05 -11.66 25.10
CA MET A 559 37.33 -11.63 24.38
C MET A 559 37.76 -10.21 24.02
N SER A 560 36.83 -9.26 23.92
CA SER A 560 37.13 -7.86 23.64
C SER A 560 37.62 -7.09 24.87
N SER A 561 37.65 -7.72 26.05
CA SER A 561 38.42 -7.18 27.19
C SER A 561 39.92 -7.07 26.86
N TYR A 562 40.42 -7.93 25.96
CA TYR A 562 41.73 -7.76 25.34
C TYR A 562 41.67 -6.69 24.25
N GLU A 563 42.25 -5.53 24.53
CA GLU A 563 42.21 -4.34 23.67
C GLU A 563 42.63 -4.62 22.22
N GLU A 564 43.72 -5.36 22.01
CA GLU A 564 44.20 -5.70 20.66
C GLU A 564 43.20 -6.53 19.86
N PHE A 565 42.43 -7.39 20.51
CA PHE A 565 41.36 -8.14 19.85
C PHE A 565 40.17 -7.24 19.53
N ALA A 566 39.73 -6.42 20.49
CA ALA A 566 38.65 -5.46 20.28
C ALA A 566 38.95 -4.53 19.09
N LYS A 567 40.18 -4.01 19.02
CA LYS A 567 40.66 -3.17 17.93
C LYS A 567 40.60 -3.90 16.59
N LYS A 568 41.07 -5.16 16.52
CA LYS A 568 41.00 -5.97 15.30
C LYS A 568 39.56 -6.22 14.84
N LEU A 569 38.64 -6.47 15.77
CA LEU A 569 37.25 -6.74 15.44
C LEU A 569 36.54 -5.49 14.89
N VAL A 570 36.63 -4.34 15.56
CA VAL A 570 35.95 -3.11 15.11
C VAL A 570 36.52 -2.58 13.79
N HIS A 571 37.78 -2.89 13.47
CA HIS A 571 38.42 -2.55 12.19
C HIS A 571 38.33 -3.67 11.12
N SER A 572 37.62 -4.77 11.40
CA SER A 572 37.50 -5.88 10.44
C SER A 572 36.56 -5.60 9.27
N GLY A 573 35.80 -4.50 9.35
CA GLY A 573 34.76 -4.15 8.40
C GLY A 573 33.34 -4.48 8.88
N VAL A 574 33.17 -4.88 10.15
CA VAL A 574 31.85 -4.90 10.79
C VAL A 574 31.17 -3.53 10.66
N THR A 575 29.86 -3.53 10.49
CA THR A 575 29.04 -2.30 10.51
C THR A 575 28.27 -2.16 11.81
N SER A 576 28.11 -3.26 12.56
CA SER A 576 27.49 -3.23 13.87
C SER A 576 28.00 -4.35 14.77
N ILE A 577 27.96 -4.11 16.07
CA ILE A 577 28.25 -5.11 17.11
C ILE A 577 27.14 -5.07 18.15
N LEU A 578 26.53 -6.22 18.43
CA LEU A 578 25.53 -6.39 19.48
C LEU A 578 26.13 -7.18 20.64
N THR A 579 26.26 -6.54 21.79
CA THR A 579 26.85 -7.13 22.99
C THR A 579 25.78 -7.69 23.94
N SER A 580 25.89 -8.95 24.32
CA SER A 580 24.94 -9.60 25.22
C SER A 580 25.14 -9.17 26.68
N ILE A 581 24.27 -8.30 27.19
CA ILE A 581 24.29 -7.79 28.58
C ILE A 581 22.99 -8.21 29.28
N HIS A 582 23.08 -9.18 30.20
CA HIS A 582 21.91 -9.84 30.80
C HIS A 582 21.58 -9.41 32.24
N GLY A 583 22.27 -8.42 32.79
CA GLY A 583 22.05 -7.92 34.14
C GLY A 583 22.77 -6.58 34.39
N PRO A 584 22.29 -5.74 35.31
CA PRO A 584 22.88 -4.43 35.58
C PRO A 584 24.11 -4.52 36.51
N ASP A 585 24.34 -5.68 37.10
CA ASP A 585 25.38 -5.97 38.08
C ASP A 585 25.98 -7.36 37.83
N ALA A 586 27.14 -7.62 38.45
CA ALA A 586 27.87 -8.88 38.29
C ALA A 586 27.04 -10.11 38.70
N GLN A 587 26.28 -9.99 39.80
CA GLN A 587 25.46 -11.08 40.32
C GLN A 587 24.37 -11.49 39.32
N THR A 588 23.56 -10.54 38.86
CA THR A 588 22.44 -10.76 37.94
C THR A 588 22.94 -11.25 36.59
N HIS A 589 24.04 -10.68 36.09
CA HIS A 589 24.63 -11.13 34.83
C HIS A 589 25.13 -12.58 34.95
N ALA A 590 25.86 -12.90 36.03
CA ALA A 590 26.36 -14.25 36.28
C ALA A 590 25.26 -15.31 36.46
N GLN A 591 24.14 -14.97 37.11
CA GLN A 591 22.96 -15.85 37.22
C GLN A 591 22.41 -16.26 35.85
N ASN A 592 22.49 -15.35 34.87
CA ASN A 592 21.99 -15.57 33.53
C ASN A 592 22.97 -16.35 32.65
N VAL A 593 24.27 -16.03 32.75
CA VAL A 593 25.30 -16.57 31.84
C VAL A 593 26.14 -17.70 32.43
N GLY A 594 25.98 -18.02 33.71
CA GLY A 594 26.62 -19.14 34.39
C GLY A 594 28.12 -18.96 34.68
N VAL A 595 28.63 -17.72 34.69
CA VAL A 595 30.06 -17.41 34.87
C VAL A 595 30.20 -16.11 35.68
N ALA A 596 30.95 -16.15 36.79
CA ALA A 596 31.07 -15.03 37.73
C ALA A 596 31.81 -13.82 37.14
N GLU A 597 32.93 -14.06 36.44
CA GLU A 597 33.78 -13.00 35.86
C GLU A 597 33.23 -12.40 34.56
N ALA A 598 32.10 -12.91 34.05
CA ALA A 598 31.58 -12.53 32.74
C ALA A 598 31.19 -11.06 32.68
N PHE A 599 30.63 -10.49 33.76
CA PHE A 599 30.21 -9.09 33.77
C PHE A 599 31.39 -8.14 33.56
N ASP A 600 32.42 -8.23 34.40
CA ASP A 600 33.57 -7.33 34.33
C ASP A 600 34.28 -7.40 32.98
N GLN A 601 34.43 -8.62 32.43
CA GLN A 601 35.03 -8.84 31.11
C GLN A 601 34.16 -8.26 29.98
N THR A 602 32.84 -8.44 30.05
CA THR A 602 31.90 -7.89 29.06
C THR A 602 31.94 -6.37 29.08
N ILE A 603 31.88 -5.75 30.26
CA ILE A 603 31.91 -4.30 30.43
C ILE A 603 33.25 -3.71 29.96
N ALA A 604 34.37 -4.34 30.28
CA ALA A 604 35.68 -3.96 29.76
C ALA A 604 35.73 -4.03 28.22
N GLY A 605 35.15 -5.09 27.64
CA GLY A 605 35.04 -5.25 26.20
C GLY A 605 34.20 -4.17 25.52
N VAL A 606 33.05 -3.82 26.10
CA VAL A 606 32.19 -2.72 25.62
C VAL A 606 32.93 -1.38 25.66
N LYS A 607 33.62 -1.08 26.77
CA LYS A 607 34.43 0.15 26.89
C LYS A 607 35.50 0.22 25.81
N ASN A 608 36.15 -0.90 25.49
CA ASN A 608 37.09 -0.97 24.38
C ASN A 608 36.41 -0.72 23.03
N PHE A 609 35.24 -1.32 22.76
CA PHE A 609 34.50 -1.05 21.52
C PHE A 609 34.15 0.43 21.38
N VAL A 610 33.58 1.05 22.42
CA VAL A 610 33.18 2.46 22.40
C VAL A 610 34.36 3.40 22.17
N ARG A 611 35.53 3.07 22.74
CA ARG A 611 36.76 3.85 22.55
C ARG A 611 37.42 3.66 21.19
N LEU A 612 37.34 2.46 20.62
CA LEU A 612 38.16 2.05 19.46
C LEU A 612 37.37 1.97 18.15
N ALA A 613 36.04 1.95 18.19
CA ALA A 613 35.22 1.81 17.00
C ALA A 613 35.36 3.03 16.08
N PRO A 614 35.60 2.83 14.78
CA PRO A 614 35.60 3.92 13.82
C PRO A 614 34.17 4.46 13.59
N PRO A 615 34.03 5.68 13.05
CA PRO A 615 32.74 6.22 12.65
C PRO A 615 31.99 5.26 11.70
N GLY A 616 30.70 5.09 11.91
CA GLY A 616 29.84 4.21 11.09
C GLY A 616 29.70 2.77 11.60
N VAL A 617 30.39 2.39 12.70
CA VAL A 617 30.13 1.12 13.40
C VAL A 617 29.09 1.35 14.51
N GLU A 618 27.89 0.79 14.33
CA GLU A 618 26.82 0.86 15.32
C GLU A 618 27.09 -0.11 16.48
N LEU A 619 27.17 0.41 17.71
CA LEU A 619 27.34 -0.40 18.92
C LEU A 619 26.03 -0.49 19.69
N GLY A 620 25.60 -1.71 19.97
CA GLY A 620 24.37 -1.98 20.72
C GLY A 620 24.50 -3.12 21.72
N ALA A 621 23.43 -3.32 22.48
CA ALA A 621 23.30 -4.40 23.43
C ALA A 621 22.11 -5.31 23.11
N ASN A 622 22.27 -6.60 23.40
CA ASN A 622 21.21 -7.60 23.39
C ASN A 622 20.93 -8.05 24.82
N ILE A 623 19.65 -8.24 25.15
CA ILE A 623 19.23 -8.93 26.36
C ILE A 623 18.18 -9.99 26.02
N THR A 624 18.32 -11.17 26.61
CA THR A 624 17.24 -12.16 26.69
C THR A 624 16.57 -12.04 28.05
N ILE A 625 15.25 -11.89 28.04
CA ILE A 625 14.45 -11.64 29.24
C ILE A 625 14.13 -12.94 29.97
N THR A 626 14.49 -13.01 31.25
CA THR A 626 14.36 -14.18 32.13
C THR A 626 13.71 -13.80 33.46
N LYS A 627 13.33 -14.79 34.27
CA LYS A 627 12.85 -14.57 35.65
C LYS A 627 13.85 -13.76 36.49
N SER A 628 15.15 -13.95 36.30
CA SER A 628 16.18 -13.29 37.11
C SER A 628 16.48 -11.85 36.71
N ASN A 629 16.17 -11.42 35.47
CA ASN A 629 16.52 -10.08 35.01
C ASN A 629 15.34 -9.17 34.63
N HIS A 630 14.13 -9.68 34.38
CA HIS A 630 13.03 -8.85 33.84
C HIS A 630 12.67 -7.62 34.72
N LYS A 631 12.69 -7.77 36.05
CA LYS A 631 12.43 -6.65 36.99
C LYS A 631 13.56 -5.63 37.08
N LYS A 632 14.75 -5.97 36.58
CA LYS A 632 15.94 -5.12 36.54
C LYS A 632 16.21 -4.56 35.13
N LEU A 633 15.27 -4.74 34.20
CA LEU A 633 15.45 -4.36 32.79
C LEU A 633 15.75 -2.87 32.61
N HIS A 634 15.12 -2.02 33.44
CA HIS A 634 15.37 -0.58 33.43
C HIS A 634 16.81 -0.23 33.81
N ASP A 635 17.33 -0.83 34.88
CA ASP A 635 18.72 -0.64 35.30
C ASP A 635 19.71 -1.14 34.24
N VAL A 636 19.38 -2.23 33.52
CA VAL A 636 20.17 -2.69 32.37
C VAL A 636 20.16 -1.65 31.26
N ALA A 637 19.01 -1.08 30.92
CA ALA A 637 18.89 -0.05 29.89
C ALA A 637 19.70 1.21 30.26
N ALA A 638 19.67 1.62 31.53
CA ALA A 638 20.49 2.70 32.05
C ALA A 638 21.99 2.39 31.89
N LEU A 639 22.43 1.19 32.30
CA LEU A 639 23.81 0.75 32.10
C LEU A 639 24.22 0.75 30.63
N VAL A 640 23.39 0.21 29.73
CA VAL A 640 23.63 0.20 28.28
C VAL A 640 23.85 1.62 27.75
N PHE A 641 22.98 2.55 28.14
CA PHE A 641 23.10 3.95 27.74
C PHE A 641 24.39 4.61 28.27
N ASP A 642 24.69 4.41 29.56
CA ASP A 642 25.84 4.99 30.26
C ASP A 642 27.17 4.46 29.73
N LEU A 643 27.19 3.22 29.22
CA LEU A 643 28.34 2.66 28.53
C LEU A 643 28.60 3.30 27.16
N GLY A 644 27.68 4.12 26.64
CA GLY A 644 27.82 4.77 25.33
C GLY A 644 27.17 4.01 24.18
N LEU A 645 26.42 2.94 24.46
CA LEU A 645 25.66 2.20 23.45
C LEU A 645 24.39 2.97 23.09
N ARG A 646 23.95 2.89 21.83
CA ARG A 646 22.78 3.64 21.32
C ARG A 646 21.73 2.77 20.67
N TRP A 647 21.88 1.45 20.79
CA TRP A 647 20.91 0.47 20.32
C TRP A 647 20.72 -0.61 21.40
N PHE A 648 19.47 -0.87 21.78
CA PHE A 648 19.12 -1.89 22.75
C PHE A 648 18.04 -2.83 22.19
N ASN A 649 18.37 -4.12 22.13
CA ASN A 649 17.51 -5.14 21.57
C ASN A 649 17.07 -6.12 22.67
N ILE A 650 15.78 -6.11 22.94
CA ILE A 650 15.11 -6.80 24.03
C ILE A 650 14.40 -8.04 23.47
N GLN A 651 14.90 -9.22 23.84
CA GLN A 651 14.43 -10.48 23.28
C GLN A 651 13.66 -11.28 24.34
N PHE A 652 12.41 -11.61 24.03
CA PHE A 652 11.63 -12.57 24.79
C PHE A 652 12.06 -14.00 24.44
N LEU A 653 11.86 -14.91 25.39
CA LEU A 653 12.31 -16.29 25.27
C LEU A 653 11.55 -17.03 24.16
N THR A 654 12.32 -17.81 23.43
CA THR A 654 11.85 -18.81 22.47
C THR A 654 12.11 -20.20 23.03
N PRO A 655 11.25 -21.21 22.79
CA PRO A 655 11.37 -22.55 23.34
C PRO A 655 12.49 -23.36 22.66
N PHE A 656 13.75 -22.97 22.90
CA PHE A 656 14.93 -23.62 22.34
C PHE A 656 15.97 -23.95 23.40
N GLY A 657 16.66 -25.07 23.21
CA GLY A 657 17.81 -25.46 24.03
C GLY A 657 17.44 -25.51 25.50
N ARG A 658 17.99 -24.60 26.30
CA ARG A 658 17.77 -24.54 27.76
C ARG A 658 16.62 -23.62 28.19
N ALA A 659 15.98 -22.91 27.26
CA ALA A 659 14.87 -22.00 27.57
C ALA A 659 13.56 -22.78 27.81
N THR A 660 13.17 -22.90 29.08
CA THR A 660 11.96 -23.63 29.52
C THR A 660 11.06 -22.74 30.38
N SER A 661 9.89 -23.25 30.79
CA SER A 661 8.95 -22.53 31.70
C SER A 661 9.62 -22.08 33.01
N SER A 662 10.64 -22.83 33.47
CA SER A 662 11.41 -22.52 34.67
C SER A 662 12.18 -21.20 34.58
N VAL A 663 12.67 -20.83 33.39
CA VAL A 663 13.47 -19.61 33.15
C VAL A 663 12.60 -18.44 32.67
N CYS A 664 11.44 -18.74 32.08
CA CYS A 664 10.56 -17.73 31.50
C CYS A 664 9.78 -16.92 32.54
N PRO A 665 9.90 -15.58 32.55
CA PRO A 665 9.08 -14.76 33.43
C PRO A 665 7.63 -14.77 32.97
N ASP A 666 6.74 -14.27 33.84
CA ASP A 666 5.42 -13.86 33.39
C ASP A 666 5.60 -12.83 32.25
N THR A 667 5.15 -13.22 31.06
CA THR A 667 5.34 -12.44 29.83
C THR A 667 4.66 -11.08 29.92
N SER A 668 3.52 -10.98 30.61
CA SER A 668 2.79 -9.73 30.77
C SER A 668 3.53 -8.77 31.71
N VAL A 669 4.13 -9.29 32.78
CA VAL A 669 4.97 -8.49 33.69
C VAL A 669 6.21 -7.99 32.96
N ALA A 670 6.91 -8.87 32.26
CA ALA A 670 8.09 -8.51 31.48
C ALA A 670 7.78 -7.49 30.37
N ALA A 671 6.63 -7.60 29.70
CA ALA A 671 6.18 -6.64 28.70
C ALA A 671 5.93 -5.24 29.31
N LYS A 672 5.35 -5.18 30.52
CA LYS A 672 5.17 -3.90 31.25
C LYS A 672 6.50 -3.23 31.59
N GLU A 673 7.49 -3.98 32.08
CA GLU A 673 8.82 -3.43 32.32
C GLU A 673 9.50 -2.98 31.02
N THR A 674 9.27 -3.70 29.91
CA THR A 674 9.78 -3.31 28.58
C THR A 674 9.17 -2.00 28.10
N MET A 675 7.85 -1.80 28.26
CA MET A 675 7.18 -0.53 27.93
C MET A 675 7.76 0.65 28.73
N ARG A 676 8.01 0.47 30.03
CA ARG A 676 8.67 1.50 30.86
C ARG A 676 10.06 1.88 30.35
N VAL A 677 10.84 0.90 29.90
CA VAL A 677 12.15 1.16 29.28
C VAL A 677 12.00 1.92 27.97
N ILE A 678 11.00 1.57 27.14
CA ILE A 678 10.74 2.29 25.90
C ILE A 678 10.40 3.76 26.21
N ASP A 679 9.48 4.01 27.13
CA ASP A 679 9.06 5.38 27.49
C ASP A 679 10.25 6.26 27.91
N ASP A 680 11.15 5.73 28.73
CA ASP A 680 12.27 6.50 29.28
C ASP A 680 13.48 6.65 28.33
N PHE A 681 13.60 5.79 27.31
CA PHE A 681 14.81 5.70 26.48
C PHE A 681 14.59 5.78 24.96
N ARG A 682 13.35 5.75 24.44
CA ARG A 682 13.05 5.79 22.99
C ARG A 682 13.67 6.96 22.23
N ASP A 683 13.79 8.12 22.88
CA ASP A 683 14.35 9.33 22.26
C ASP A 683 15.89 9.39 22.38
N ARG A 684 16.50 8.43 23.08
CA ARG A 684 17.92 8.40 23.45
C ARG A 684 18.67 7.22 22.83
N MET A 685 17.97 6.13 22.57
CA MET A 685 18.50 4.92 21.98
C MET A 685 17.46 4.30 21.04
N LYS A 686 17.95 3.65 19.98
CA LYS A 686 17.12 2.74 19.20
C LYS A 686 16.74 1.55 20.07
N ILE A 687 15.44 1.26 20.21
CA ILE A 687 14.95 0.10 20.96
C ILE A 687 14.23 -0.84 20.00
N GLN A 688 14.44 -2.13 20.18
CA GLN A 688 13.73 -3.16 19.43
C GLN A 688 13.29 -4.27 20.39
N VAL A 689 12.06 -4.75 20.21
CA VAL A 689 11.50 -5.87 20.96
C VAL A 689 11.27 -7.03 20.00
N ILE A 690 11.70 -8.22 20.40
CA ILE A 690 11.72 -9.41 19.56
C ILE A 690 11.07 -10.58 20.31
N ASN A 691 10.38 -11.46 19.59
CA ASN A 691 9.75 -12.69 20.07
C ASN A 691 8.53 -12.49 21.00
N LEU A 692 7.81 -11.38 20.86
CA LEU A 692 6.64 -11.07 21.69
C LEU A 692 5.37 -10.86 20.84
N PRO A 693 4.24 -11.51 21.16
CA PRO A 693 2.96 -11.22 20.52
C PRO A 693 2.48 -9.77 20.76
N PHE A 694 1.88 -9.15 19.75
CA PHE A 694 1.47 -7.74 19.74
C PHE A 694 0.51 -7.39 20.87
N CYS A 695 -0.34 -8.34 21.28
CA CYS A 695 -1.32 -8.13 22.34
C CYS A 695 -0.71 -7.91 23.73
N PHE A 696 0.59 -8.16 23.95
CA PHE A 696 1.26 -7.85 25.22
C PHE A 696 1.68 -6.38 25.35
N MET A 697 1.79 -5.64 24.24
CA MET A 697 2.25 -4.25 24.22
C MET A 697 1.39 -3.37 23.29
N PRO A 698 0.07 -3.23 23.56
CA PRO A 698 -0.80 -2.39 22.74
C PRO A 698 -0.33 -0.93 22.80
N GLY A 699 -0.23 -0.27 21.64
CA GLY A 699 0.30 1.09 21.50
C GLY A 699 1.81 1.19 21.30
N TYR A 700 2.54 0.07 21.33
CA TYR A 700 3.99 -0.02 21.13
C TYR A 700 4.35 -0.95 19.95
N GLU A 701 3.41 -1.15 19.02
CA GLU A 701 3.54 -2.11 17.92
C GLU A 701 4.76 -1.82 17.02
N GLU A 702 5.18 -0.55 16.90
CA GLU A 702 6.37 -0.13 16.14
C GLU A 702 7.69 -0.72 16.66
N PHE A 703 7.76 -1.05 17.96
CA PHE A 703 8.95 -1.66 18.56
C PHE A 703 9.02 -3.16 18.30
N LEU A 704 7.90 -3.79 17.94
CA LEU A 704 7.76 -5.21 17.66
C LEU A 704 8.01 -5.56 16.19
N LEU A 705 8.18 -4.56 15.31
CA LEU A 705 8.40 -4.77 13.87
C LEU A 705 9.70 -5.56 13.56
N GLY A 706 10.60 -5.69 14.55
CA GLY A 706 11.80 -6.52 14.43
C GLY A 706 11.52 -7.99 14.12
N ASP A 707 10.36 -8.50 14.56
CA ASP A 707 9.88 -9.82 14.17
C ASP A 707 9.43 -9.84 12.69
N MET A 708 8.95 -8.72 12.12
CA MET A 708 8.52 -8.65 10.71
C MET A 708 9.66 -8.78 9.73
N LEU A 709 10.82 -8.21 10.06
CA LEU A 709 12.00 -8.25 9.22
C LEU A 709 12.72 -9.62 9.27
N LYS A 710 12.04 -10.70 9.70
CA LYS A 710 12.58 -12.07 9.78
C LYS A 710 12.16 -12.99 8.63
N LEU A 711 11.25 -12.55 7.76
CA LEU A 711 10.60 -13.37 6.72
C LEU A 711 11.59 -14.11 5.81
N GLU A 712 12.65 -13.43 5.37
CA GLU A 712 13.73 -14.03 4.57
C GLU A 712 15.05 -14.11 5.37
N ARG A 713 14.97 -14.46 6.67
CA ARG A 713 16.16 -14.76 7.48
C ARG A 713 16.52 -16.23 7.37
N HIS A 714 17.63 -16.50 6.72
CA HIS A 714 18.23 -17.82 6.68
C HIS A 714 19.24 -17.98 7.81
N MET A 715 19.10 -19.03 8.61
CA MET A 715 20.08 -19.43 9.61
C MET A 715 20.96 -20.55 9.04
N LEU A 716 22.26 -20.32 9.04
CA LEU A 716 23.29 -21.27 8.64
C LEU A 716 23.93 -21.82 9.90
N PHE A 717 23.68 -23.08 10.19
CA PHE A 717 24.22 -23.76 11.36
C PHE A 717 25.67 -24.21 11.14
N VAL A 718 26.38 -24.51 12.23
CA VAL A 718 27.80 -24.91 12.20
C VAL A 718 27.99 -26.26 11.47
N ASN A 719 26.96 -27.12 11.49
CA ASN A 719 26.90 -28.37 10.72
C ASN A 719 26.48 -28.17 9.25
N ASN A 720 26.36 -26.92 8.78
CA ASN A 720 25.94 -26.54 7.43
C ASN A 720 24.48 -26.81 7.09
N GLU A 721 23.62 -27.07 8.09
CA GLU A 721 22.17 -27.05 7.90
C GLU A 721 21.68 -25.62 7.62
N GLU A 722 20.75 -25.49 6.67
CA GLU A 722 20.14 -24.22 6.28
C GLU A 722 18.67 -24.24 6.70
N VAL A 723 18.24 -23.28 7.50
CA VAL A 723 16.85 -23.18 7.99
C VAL A 723 16.32 -21.78 7.76
N ASN A 724 15.12 -21.65 7.17
CA ASN A 724 14.39 -20.39 7.19
C ASN A 724 13.85 -20.18 8.62
N LEU A 725 14.38 -19.16 9.30
CA LEU A 725 14.08 -18.90 10.71
C LEU A 725 12.61 -18.51 10.93
N PHE A 726 12.00 -17.82 9.97
CA PHE A 726 10.59 -17.43 10.09
C PHE A 726 9.68 -18.67 10.09
N GLU A 727 9.83 -19.55 9.11
CA GLU A 727 9.09 -20.81 9.03
C GLU A 727 9.28 -21.66 10.28
N TYR A 728 10.56 -21.83 10.68
CA TYR A 728 10.92 -22.60 11.86
C TYR A 728 10.33 -22.06 13.16
N LEU A 729 10.26 -20.72 13.32
CA LEU A 729 9.62 -20.10 14.49
C LEU A 729 8.09 -20.18 14.41
N ARG A 730 7.52 -20.03 13.21
CA ARG A 730 6.07 -20.04 12.97
C ARG A 730 5.46 -21.39 13.36
N GLU A 731 6.09 -22.49 13.00
CA GLU A 731 5.66 -23.86 13.36
C GLU A 731 5.59 -24.10 14.88
N ARG A 732 6.30 -23.28 15.67
CA ARG A 732 6.39 -23.41 17.14
C ARG A 732 5.56 -22.37 17.87
N ARG A 733 4.75 -21.59 17.15
CA ARG A 733 3.81 -20.66 17.73
C ARG A 733 2.39 -21.16 17.54
N VAL A 734 1.56 -20.92 18.54
CA VAL A 734 0.16 -21.31 18.55
C VAL A 734 -0.71 -20.06 18.57
N LYS A 735 -1.66 -19.98 17.63
CA LYS A 735 -2.72 -18.96 17.64
C LYS A 735 -3.82 -19.39 18.63
N LYS A 736 -4.15 -18.51 19.57
CA LYS A 736 -5.24 -18.70 20.54
C LYS A 736 -6.57 -18.19 19.94
N PRO A 737 -7.74 -18.52 20.53
CA PRO A 737 -9.03 -18.04 20.02
C PRO A 737 -9.12 -16.51 19.84
N VAL A 738 -8.48 -15.74 20.72
CA VAL A 738 -8.40 -14.27 20.63
C VAL A 738 -7.68 -13.77 19.36
N CYS A 739 -6.83 -14.59 18.74
CA CYS A 739 -6.11 -14.23 17.52
C CYS A 739 -7.05 -14.16 16.30
N ALA A 740 -8.18 -14.89 16.29
CA ALA A 740 -9.04 -15.00 15.12
C ALA A 740 -9.62 -13.65 14.66
N THR A 741 -9.81 -12.70 15.59
CA THR A 741 -10.32 -11.35 15.33
C THR A 741 -9.27 -10.26 15.54
N CYS A 742 -8.01 -10.66 15.77
CA CYS A 742 -6.92 -9.72 16.04
C CYS A 742 -6.48 -9.01 14.75
N PRO A 743 -6.33 -7.67 14.74
CA PRO A 743 -5.84 -6.93 13.58
C PRO A 743 -4.41 -7.26 13.15
N HIS A 744 -3.65 -7.96 14.01
CA HIS A 744 -2.26 -8.32 13.74
C HIS A 744 -2.09 -9.77 13.29
N GLU A 745 -3.17 -10.49 13.00
CA GLU A 745 -3.15 -11.95 12.77
C GLU A 745 -2.34 -12.38 11.54
N VAL A 746 -2.41 -11.61 10.45
CA VAL A 746 -1.65 -11.86 9.21
C VAL A 746 -0.14 -11.73 9.38
N PHE A 747 0.28 -11.09 10.47
CA PHE A 747 1.68 -10.92 10.82
C PHE A 747 2.11 -11.80 12.00
N CYS A 748 1.39 -11.69 13.11
CA CYS A 748 1.75 -12.31 14.38
C CYS A 748 1.51 -13.82 14.32
N GLY A 749 2.59 -14.61 14.43
CA GLY A 749 2.51 -16.07 14.50
C GLY A 749 1.81 -16.63 15.75
N GLY A 750 1.46 -15.79 16.72
CA GLY A 750 0.86 -16.20 17.98
C GLY A 750 1.89 -16.41 19.09
N PHE A 751 1.57 -17.28 20.04
CA PHE A 751 2.26 -17.44 21.31
C PHE A 751 3.26 -18.59 21.27
N TYR A 752 4.38 -18.45 21.97
CA TYR A 752 5.22 -19.60 22.29
C TYR A 752 4.64 -20.39 23.45
N GLU A 753 4.68 -21.72 23.33
CA GLU A 753 4.41 -22.65 24.42
C GLU A 753 5.76 -23.25 24.83
N LEU A 754 6.18 -22.96 26.06
CA LEU A 754 7.43 -23.47 26.62
C LEU A 754 7.16 -24.80 27.33
N GLU A 755 8.06 -25.76 27.13
CA GLU A 755 7.97 -27.05 27.82
C GLU A 755 8.00 -26.85 29.34
N ASP A 756 7.06 -27.51 30.02
CA ASP A 756 6.99 -27.53 31.47
C ASP A 756 7.84 -28.67 32.00
N VAL A 757 9.11 -28.36 32.25
CA VAL A 757 10.09 -29.31 32.79
C VAL A 757 10.55 -28.83 34.17
N PRO A 758 10.88 -29.77 35.09
CA PRO A 758 11.42 -29.44 36.40
C PRO A 758 12.60 -28.46 36.30
N GLU A 759 12.76 -27.62 37.32
CA GLU A 759 13.82 -26.63 37.38
C GLU A 759 15.18 -27.28 37.11
N PRO A 760 15.93 -26.79 36.10
CA PRO A 760 17.17 -27.46 35.72
C PRO A 760 18.20 -27.41 36.85
N THR A 761 18.91 -28.52 37.07
CA THR A 761 19.94 -28.63 38.13
C THR A 761 21.16 -27.72 37.91
N TRP A 762 21.26 -27.06 36.75
CA TRP A 762 22.28 -26.07 36.41
C TRP A 762 21.82 -24.62 36.60
N LEU A 763 20.62 -24.37 37.13
CA LEU A 763 20.19 -23.03 37.49
C LEU A 763 20.98 -22.56 38.72
N ILE A 764 21.79 -21.52 38.56
CA ILE A 764 22.63 -21.02 39.65
C ILE A 764 21.79 -20.07 40.50
N GLN A 765 21.58 -20.39 41.78
CA GLN A 765 20.88 -19.50 42.69
C GLN A 765 21.79 -18.30 43.06
N PRO A 766 21.21 -17.12 43.37
CA PRO A 766 21.97 -15.95 43.79
C PRO A 766 22.99 -16.25 44.90
N GLU A 767 22.65 -17.18 45.79
CA GLU A 767 23.44 -17.58 46.95
C GLU A 767 24.60 -18.53 46.59
N ASP A 768 24.50 -19.24 45.45
CA ASP A 768 25.49 -20.21 44.98
C ASP A 768 26.62 -19.56 44.16
N LEU A 769 26.46 -18.29 43.76
CA LEU A 769 27.49 -17.49 43.10
C LEU A 769 28.54 -17.04 44.11
N VAL A 770 29.35 -17.96 44.61
CA VAL A 770 30.44 -17.63 45.53
C VAL A 770 31.62 -17.02 44.77
N ARG A 771 31.63 -15.69 44.69
CA ARG A 771 32.74 -14.90 45.26
C ARG A 771 32.14 -13.72 46.02
N PRO A 772 32.45 -13.52 47.31
CA PRO A 772 32.12 -12.28 47.97
C PRO A 772 32.84 -11.16 47.20
N ILE A 773 32.08 -10.19 46.71
CA ILE A 773 32.65 -8.88 46.40
C ILE A 773 33.13 -8.37 47.76
N ALA A 774 34.46 -8.31 47.94
CA ALA A 774 35.03 -7.66 49.10
C ALA A 774 34.45 -6.23 49.17
N ALA A 775 34.09 -5.76 50.37
CA ALA A 775 33.34 -4.52 50.60
C ALA A 775 34.04 -3.23 50.09
N ASP A 776 35.20 -3.39 49.48
CA ASP A 776 36.18 -2.40 49.03
C ASP A 776 36.19 -2.19 47.51
N VAL A 777 35.30 -2.80 46.72
CA VAL A 777 35.07 -2.37 45.33
C VAL A 777 34.17 -1.12 45.32
N PRO A 778 34.67 0.06 44.88
CA PRO A 778 33.88 1.28 44.87
C PRO A 778 32.67 1.11 43.96
N ARG A 779 31.46 1.36 44.47
CA ARG A 779 30.29 1.61 43.61
C ARG A 779 30.55 2.93 42.89
N PRO A 780 30.78 2.95 41.56
CA PRO A 780 30.70 4.23 40.87
C PRO A 780 29.24 4.67 41.01
N PHE A 781 28.99 5.94 41.34
CA PHE A 781 27.66 6.53 41.54
C PHE A 781 27.03 6.35 42.93
N ALA A 782 27.74 6.79 43.98
CA ALA A 782 27.07 7.57 45.04
C ALA A 782 27.13 9.05 44.61
N ARG A 783 25.96 9.65 44.38
CA ARG A 783 25.81 11.04 43.93
C ARG A 783 26.40 12.02 44.96
N HIS A 784 27.18 12.99 44.47
CA HIS A 784 27.18 14.35 44.99
C HIS A 784 26.74 15.28 43.87
#